data_AF-A0A1M7IFK9-F1
#
_entry.id   AF-A0A1M7IFK9-F1
#
_cell.length_a   1.000
_cell.length_b   1.000
_cell.length_c   1.000
_cell.angle_alpha   90.00
_cell.angle_beta   90.00
_cell.angle_gamma   90.00
#
_symmetry.space_group_name_H-M   'P 1'
#
loop_
_entity.id
_entity.type
_entity.pdbx_description
1 polymer ?
#
loop_
_entity_poly.entity_id
_entity_poly.type
_entity_poly.pdbx_seq_one_letter_code
_entity_poly.pdbx_strand_id
1 'polypeptide(L)'
;MGILIFPSRFTQPNRKQILLCNCLRAICHPLFPGKKYKLVHTHQLLNTNKMRRKPITLLMLTGIACLTARAQSAETQLLRSPSISQHQIAFNYAGDIWTTDENGQHPQRITVNPDVELDPMISPDGKWIAFSGNYEGNLDIYVVSANGGIPRRITYHPDADIIRGWHGNDKILFASTRQSISPRFQQLYEISLDGGMPVKLKMPEAHQGNISPDGLYTAYIKLPDPTERGGTYHPFKHYRGGNMPRVWIFNNQTNAVTEIPDAGSNNVHPVWLGNDVYFLSDRNGTMNVFRYSLSARTVTQVTNHKDFDVKTLFSDGKTLVYEQEGRINKWDAASGKSTALSISLQADLPYKRPHYVNASLNTLGSISLSPTGVRAVVQFRGDVLTLPLDKGDVRNLTATTDIHERTPAWSADGKSIAYFSDASGEYALHIRDQKGEKPAVIIPLEPGFYYNPVWSPDSKKIVFRDKRLRLQYVDLDSKKISQIDEDTYDRPDQNFNPNWSPDSRWITYNKRLPNNLQAVFLYNLADKKSSQLTDGRSEANEPVFSKDGKYLFFYASTNYAQNTGWLDMTSFERNTLSSIYAVVLANNVPSPLAPESDDEQEKKEAGAKDTSKQTRIDLENIDQRIVALPLPAQSYRQLNGLVNGKLLYQSDNTLYSYDIAKRKSDVLLNGINGYAVSQNGEKLLYVTSTAAGIVGTASKSNVGEGTLNIANIRTLVDPAAEWKQMFDELWRIERDFFYVDNMHGADWKAVKKKYERFLPYVGHRDDLNYLFNEMMSELVVGHSYVSQGDFPKPITESVGLLGADYSIENGRFRFAKIYSGLNWNPQFQSPLTKPGINVKEGDYLLAVNGVPLDAKTNLYSLFQATAGKQVRILVNQRPDTSGAKEYIVVPVTNEVMLRHMNWVEDNRKKVDQLSNGKLAYVYMPNTGGDGYNYFNRYYFSQLDKKGVIIDERFNGGGSAADYVIDLLNRDLLNYWGTREGQPMTTPGNAIFGPKAMIINSYAGSGGDLMPFMFHEKKLGPLVGTTTMGILVGIYNYPQLMDGGFVTAPRLGIFSKDGKWIIENKGVAPDVQVEMTPADVIAGKDPQLEKTVELLMKEIKDAPAVKKPNGPVRAE
;
A
#
# COMPACT_ATOMS: atom_id res chain seq x y z
N MET A 1 -19.43 -14.07 7.31
CA MET A 1 -20.68 -14.80 7.62
C MET A 1 -21.83 -13.80 7.57
N GLY A 2 -23.02 -14.16 7.07
CA GLY A 2 -24.15 -13.25 6.89
C GLY A 2 -24.20 -12.59 5.49
N ILE A 3 -25.30 -12.81 4.77
CA ILE A 3 -25.62 -12.23 3.46
C ILE A 3 -26.85 -11.36 3.62
N LEU A 4 -26.89 -10.19 2.98
CA LEU A 4 -28.10 -9.37 2.85
C LEU A 4 -28.33 -8.97 1.40
N ILE A 5 -29.49 -9.37 0.87
CA ILE A 5 -29.99 -9.02 -0.46
C ILE A 5 -31.32 -8.31 -0.24
N PHE A 6 -31.48 -7.10 -0.78
CA PHE A 6 -32.76 -6.38 -0.81
C PHE A 6 -33.14 -6.00 -2.25
N PRO A 7 -34.37 -6.30 -2.72
CA PRO A 7 -34.80 -5.97 -4.08
C PRO A 7 -35.38 -4.55 -4.16
N SER A 8 -34.67 -3.63 -4.81
CA SER A 8 -35.15 -2.27 -5.07
C SER A 8 -36.16 -2.22 -6.22
N ARG A 9 -37.47 -2.25 -5.91
CA ARG A 9 -38.51 -1.83 -6.85
C ARG A 9 -38.72 -0.32 -6.75
N PHE A 10 -38.26 0.44 -7.75
CA PHE A 10 -38.76 1.79 -8.03
C PHE A 10 -39.10 1.93 -9.50
N THR A 11 -40.25 2.56 -9.77
CA THR A 11 -40.82 2.75 -11.11
C THR A 11 -40.18 3.93 -11.85
N GLN A 12 -40.25 3.91 -13.19
CA GLN A 12 -39.62 4.91 -14.05
C GLN A 12 -40.24 6.33 -13.96
N PRO A 13 -39.50 7.36 -14.41
CA PRO A 13 -39.81 8.76 -14.15
C PRO A 13 -40.69 9.43 -15.22
N ASN A 14 -41.15 10.65 -14.95
CA ASN A 14 -41.71 11.55 -15.96
C ASN A 14 -40.83 12.80 -16.14
N ARG A 15 -40.37 13.04 -17.37
CA ARG A 15 -39.76 14.31 -17.80
C ARG A 15 -40.85 15.27 -18.29
N LYS A 16 -40.63 16.58 -18.15
CA LYS A 16 -40.95 17.55 -19.22
C LYS A 16 -39.84 18.60 -19.35
N GLN A 17 -39.57 19.00 -20.59
CA GLN A 17 -38.61 20.04 -20.99
C GLN A 17 -39.37 21.26 -21.53
N ILE A 18 -38.69 22.40 -21.62
CA ILE A 18 -38.78 23.46 -22.67
C ILE A 18 -37.64 24.46 -22.35
N LEU A 19 -36.60 24.61 -23.20
CA LEU A 19 -36.48 25.47 -24.39
C LEU A 19 -36.53 26.99 -24.03
N LEU A 20 -35.71 27.91 -24.55
CA LEU A 20 -34.72 27.88 -25.66
C LEU A 20 -33.63 29.01 -25.51
N CYS A 21 -32.80 29.19 -26.55
CA CYS A 21 -31.69 30.15 -26.77
C CYS A 21 -32.02 31.67 -26.52
N ASN A 22 -31.10 32.66 -26.56
CA ASN A 22 -29.98 32.86 -27.51
C ASN A 22 -28.91 33.92 -27.09
N CYS A 23 -27.86 34.10 -27.90
CA CYS A 23 -26.68 34.95 -27.63
C CYS A 23 -26.73 36.38 -28.21
N LEU A 24 -25.97 37.33 -27.64
CA LEU A 24 -25.12 38.31 -28.38
C LEU A 24 -24.22 39.16 -27.45
N ARG A 25 -23.18 39.81 -27.99
CA ARG A 25 -22.21 40.70 -27.31
C ARG A 25 -22.24 42.12 -27.92
N ALA A 26 -21.99 43.16 -27.11
CA ALA A 26 -21.47 44.47 -27.56
C ALA A 26 -20.73 45.21 -26.42
N ILE A 27 -19.81 46.12 -26.77
CA ILE A 27 -18.81 46.76 -25.89
C ILE A 27 -19.02 48.30 -25.88
N CYS A 28 -18.92 49.00 -24.72
CA CYS A 28 -18.00 50.15 -24.49
C CYS A 28 -18.08 50.81 -23.08
N HIS A 29 -17.25 51.84 -22.87
CA HIS A 29 -16.86 52.55 -21.62
C HIS A 29 -17.17 54.09 -21.72
N PRO A 30 -16.75 55.00 -20.80
CA PRO A 30 -16.57 55.00 -19.31
C PRO A 30 -17.11 56.32 -18.64
N LEU A 31 -16.88 56.56 -17.31
CA LEU A 31 -16.44 57.86 -16.69
C LEU A 31 -16.35 57.86 -15.13
N PHE A 32 -15.72 58.91 -14.55
CA PHE A 32 -15.26 59.13 -13.14
C PHE A 32 -15.23 60.69 -12.85
N PRO A 33 -14.62 61.32 -11.78
CA PRO A 33 -14.19 60.97 -10.39
C PRO A 33 -14.47 62.05 -9.28
N GLY A 34 -13.92 61.89 -8.06
CA GLY A 34 -13.69 62.96 -7.04
C GLY A 34 -13.37 62.44 -5.61
N LYS A 35 -12.85 63.15 -4.57
CA LYS A 35 -12.11 64.44 -4.34
C LYS A 35 -11.33 64.31 -2.98
N LYS A 36 -9.98 64.31 -2.91
CA LYS A 36 -9.02 65.41 -2.59
C LYS A 36 -9.01 66.07 -1.18
N TYR A 37 -7.83 66.12 -0.52
CA TYR A 37 -7.15 67.24 0.22
C TYR A 37 -5.69 66.81 0.64
N LYS A 38 -4.57 67.54 0.37
CA LYS A 38 -3.88 68.74 0.98
C LYS A 38 -3.02 68.49 2.26
N LEU A 39 -1.91 69.20 2.61
CA LEU A 39 -0.74 69.80 1.87
C LEU A 39 0.40 70.40 2.80
N VAL A 40 1.66 69.90 2.71
CA VAL A 40 3.04 70.56 2.77
C VAL A 40 3.45 71.66 3.81
N HIS A 41 4.76 71.68 4.23
CA HIS A 41 5.74 72.81 4.51
C HIS A 41 6.92 72.31 5.45
N THR A 42 8.19 72.79 5.59
CA THR A 42 9.29 73.35 4.70
C THR A 42 10.69 73.39 5.44
N HIS A 43 11.76 73.88 4.77
CA HIS A 43 13.12 74.31 5.26
C HIS A 43 14.23 73.23 5.50
N GLN A 44 15.56 73.47 5.34
CA GLN A 44 16.35 74.66 4.88
C GLN A 44 17.61 74.27 4.00
N LEU A 45 18.66 75.11 3.85
CA LEU A 45 19.69 75.09 2.76
C LEU A 45 21.17 74.86 3.25
N LEU A 46 22.33 75.09 2.58
CA LEU A 46 22.81 75.93 1.43
C LEU A 46 24.29 75.55 1.00
N ASN A 47 24.84 76.10 -0.12
CA ASN A 47 26.29 76.24 -0.52
C ASN A 47 27.17 75.00 -0.94
N THR A 48 28.20 75.02 -1.82
CA THR A 48 28.70 75.98 -2.88
C THR A 48 29.72 75.33 -3.88
N ASN A 49 29.98 76.02 -5.02
CA ASN A 49 31.13 75.90 -5.98
C ASN A 49 31.23 74.64 -6.88
N LYS A 50 31.70 74.62 -8.15
CA LYS A 50 32.32 75.52 -9.18
C LYS A 50 33.70 74.99 -9.65
N MET A 51 33.79 74.40 -10.84
CA MET A 51 34.41 75.02 -12.04
C MET A 51 34.46 74.08 -13.27
N ARG A 52 34.79 74.65 -14.46
CA ARG A 52 34.88 73.98 -15.77
C ARG A 52 36.33 73.84 -16.24
N ARG A 53 36.60 72.86 -17.12
CA ARG A 53 37.39 73.05 -18.36
C ARG A 53 36.95 72.04 -19.45
N LYS A 54 37.35 72.29 -20.69
CA LYS A 54 36.88 71.74 -21.99
C LYS A 54 37.99 72.06 -23.04
N PRO A 55 37.96 71.62 -24.32
CA PRO A 55 37.11 70.62 -25.00
C PRO A 55 37.90 69.69 -25.99
N ILE A 56 37.17 68.95 -26.87
CA ILE A 56 37.60 68.30 -28.16
C ILE A 56 38.71 67.21 -28.10
N THR A 57 38.79 66.17 -28.96
CA THR A 57 37.99 65.78 -30.16
C THR A 57 37.85 64.25 -30.31
N LEU A 58 36.67 63.78 -30.73
CA LEU A 58 36.38 62.67 -31.65
C LEU A 58 37.42 61.51 -31.83
N LEU A 59 37.20 60.37 -31.16
CA LEU A 59 37.05 59.04 -31.80
C LEU A 59 36.62 57.96 -30.78
N MET A 60 35.38 57.45 -30.87
CA MET A 60 34.96 56.09 -30.50
C MET A 60 33.45 55.96 -30.73
N LEU A 61 33.06 55.22 -31.77
CA LEU A 61 31.66 54.90 -32.10
C LEU A 61 31.46 53.38 -32.09
N THR A 62 32.03 52.77 -31.04
CA THR A 62 32.10 51.33 -30.78
C THR A 62 32.20 51.17 -29.26
N GLY A 63 31.19 50.57 -28.61
CA GLY A 63 31.20 50.41 -27.14
C GLY A 63 29.84 50.29 -26.44
N ILE A 64 28.71 50.46 -27.13
CA ILE A 64 27.36 50.20 -26.57
C ILE A 64 26.71 49.05 -27.34
N ALA A 65 27.24 47.85 -27.11
CA ALA A 65 26.68 46.57 -27.55
C ALA A 65 27.02 45.50 -26.50
N CYS A 66 26.19 44.46 -26.38
CA CYS A 66 26.46 43.27 -25.56
C CYS A 66 26.63 43.47 -24.04
N LEU A 67 25.72 44.22 -23.40
CA LEU A 67 25.24 43.90 -22.04
C LEU A 67 23.72 43.60 -22.04
N THR A 68 23.24 42.94 -23.09
CA THR A 68 22.06 42.08 -22.99
C THR A 68 22.42 40.90 -22.10
N ALA A 69 22.13 41.01 -20.80
CA ALA A 69 22.09 39.86 -19.91
C ALA A 69 20.99 38.92 -20.41
N ARG A 70 21.38 37.92 -21.23
CA ARG A 70 20.53 36.76 -21.48
C ARG A 70 20.29 36.14 -20.11
N ALA A 71 19.06 36.20 -19.62
CA ALA A 71 18.61 35.31 -18.57
C ALA A 71 18.79 33.89 -19.11
N GLN A 72 19.87 33.23 -18.71
CA GLN A 72 20.16 31.87 -19.13
C GLN A 72 19.12 30.99 -18.46
N SER A 73 18.10 30.62 -19.23
CA SER A 73 16.98 29.78 -18.79
C SER A 73 17.57 28.54 -18.11
N ALA A 74 17.20 28.33 -16.84
CA ALA A 74 17.83 27.31 -16.03
C ALA A 74 17.62 25.93 -16.66
N GLU A 75 18.69 25.12 -16.68
CA GLU A 75 18.62 23.72 -17.10
C GLU A 75 17.54 22.99 -16.29
N THR A 76 16.73 22.19 -16.96
CA THR A 76 15.69 21.36 -16.32
C THR A 76 16.23 19.96 -16.09
N GLN A 77 16.07 19.45 -14.87
CA GLN A 77 16.42 18.06 -14.49
C GLN A 77 15.14 17.27 -14.18
N LEU A 78 15.29 16.00 -13.78
CA LEU A 78 14.21 15.00 -13.71
C LEU A 78 13.56 14.73 -15.08
N LEU A 79 14.36 14.85 -16.15
CA LEU A 79 13.98 14.43 -17.49
C LEU A 79 14.19 12.91 -17.60
N ARG A 80 13.10 12.15 -17.80
CA ARG A 80 13.06 10.69 -17.62
C ARG A 80 12.79 9.94 -18.93
N SER A 81 13.10 8.64 -18.91
CA SER A 81 12.82 7.64 -19.97
C SER A 81 13.01 8.13 -21.41
N PRO A 82 14.21 8.58 -21.82
CA PRO A 82 14.43 9.12 -23.15
C PRO A 82 14.45 8.05 -24.24
N SER A 83 13.81 8.34 -25.38
CA SER A 83 14.01 7.64 -26.65
C SER A 83 14.49 8.62 -27.74
N ILE A 84 15.11 8.11 -28.80
CA ILE A 84 15.66 8.91 -29.90
C ILE A 84 15.26 8.32 -31.25
N SER A 85 15.02 9.17 -32.24
CA SER A 85 14.86 8.76 -33.64
C SER A 85 15.31 9.88 -34.56
N GLN A 86 16.18 9.56 -35.52
CA GLN A 86 16.75 10.50 -36.50
C GLN A 86 17.47 11.68 -35.83
N HIS A 87 16.78 12.82 -35.64
CA HIS A 87 17.31 14.03 -35.03
C HIS A 87 16.45 14.55 -33.86
N GLN A 88 15.47 13.77 -33.39
CA GLN A 88 14.55 14.13 -32.32
C GLN A 88 14.67 13.14 -31.15
N ILE A 89 14.55 13.66 -29.93
CA ILE A 89 14.48 12.91 -28.68
C ILE A 89 13.11 13.14 -28.04
N ALA A 90 12.50 12.09 -27.48
CA ALA A 90 11.29 12.17 -26.67
C ALA A 90 11.60 11.72 -25.24
N PHE A 91 10.93 12.30 -24.25
CA PHE A 91 11.16 12.05 -22.82
C PHE A 91 9.94 12.46 -21.99
N ASN A 92 9.81 11.98 -20.76
CA ASN A 92 8.75 12.43 -19.85
C ASN A 92 9.29 13.38 -18.76
N TYR A 93 8.47 14.38 -18.39
CA TYR A 93 8.75 15.35 -17.34
C TYR A 93 7.43 15.94 -16.82
N ALA A 94 7.29 16.09 -15.50
CA ALA A 94 6.10 16.64 -14.84
C ALA A 94 4.78 15.89 -15.14
N GLY A 95 4.87 14.59 -15.45
CA GLY A 95 3.72 13.75 -15.84
C GLY A 95 3.39 13.76 -17.33
N ASP A 96 4.00 14.64 -18.13
CA ASP A 96 3.73 14.82 -19.56
C ASP A 96 4.85 14.30 -20.47
N ILE A 97 4.54 14.11 -21.75
CA ILE A 97 5.52 13.81 -22.81
C ILE A 97 6.00 15.09 -23.51
N TRP A 98 7.31 15.14 -23.71
CA TRP A 98 8.04 16.21 -24.35
C TRP A 98 8.92 15.67 -25.48
N THR A 99 9.27 16.52 -26.44
CA THR A 99 10.34 16.28 -27.41
C THR A 99 11.35 17.42 -27.44
N THR A 100 12.51 17.19 -28.04
CA THR A 100 13.58 18.16 -28.28
C THR A 100 14.46 17.69 -29.44
N ASP A 101 15.21 18.60 -30.06
CA ASP A 101 16.27 18.25 -31.02
C ASP A 101 17.35 17.36 -30.35
N GLU A 102 18.11 16.58 -31.12
CA GLU A 102 19.18 15.69 -30.63
C GLU A 102 20.36 16.39 -29.90
N ASN A 103 20.31 17.71 -29.78
CA ASN A 103 21.25 18.59 -29.09
C ASN A 103 20.62 19.30 -27.86
N GLY A 104 19.39 18.96 -27.50
CA GLY A 104 18.63 19.54 -26.38
C GLY A 104 17.99 20.91 -26.65
N GLN A 105 17.90 21.34 -27.92
CA GLN A 105 17.26 22.60 -28.31
C GLN A 105 15.79 22.42 -28.75
N HIS A 106 15.08 23.54 -28.87
CA HIS A 106 13.68 23.64 -29.28
C HIS A 106 12.71 22.65 -28.58
N PRO A 107 12.75 22.50 -27.24
CA PRO A 107 11.87 21.53 -26.58
C PRO A 107 10.39 21.92 -26.68
N GLN A 108 9.53 20.92 -26.90
CA GLN A 108 8.07 21.08 -27.06
C GLN A 108 7.31 20.07 -26.21
N ARG A 109 6.18 20.48 -25.64
CA ARG A 109 5.23 19.59 -24.97
C ARG A 109 4.28 18.99 -26.01
N ILE A 110 4.19 17.67 -26.06
CA ILE A 110 3.39 16.96 -27.07
C ILE A 110 1.97 16.70 -26.57
N THR A 111 1.80 16.56 -25.25
CA THR A 111 0.59 16.03 -24.61
C THR A 111 0.27 16.72 -23.27
N VAL A 112 -0.93 16.47 -22.75
CA VAL A 112 -1.43 16.98 -21.47
C VAL A 112 -2.38 15.93 -20.87
N ASN A 113 -2.02 15.35 -19.73
CA ASN A 113 -2.88 14.45 -18.95
C ASN A 113 -3.06 15.00 -17.51
N PRO A 114 -4.24 14.88 -16.88
CA PRO A 114 -4.36 15.10 -15.44
C PRO A 114 -3.46 14.23 -14.56
N ASP A 115 -3.09 13.04 -15.00
CA ASP A 115 -2.38 12.04 -14.19
C ASP A 115 -0.95 11.78 -14.72
N VAL A 116 -0.67 10.65 -15.40
CA VAL A 116 0.68 10.34 -15.91
C VAL A 116 0.71 9.79 -17.33
N GLU A 117 1.75 10.17 -18.05
CA GLU A 117 2.14 9.67 -19.37
C GLU A 117 3.61 9.21 -19.28
N LEU A 118 3.88 7.97 -19.69
CA LEU A 118 5.08 7.23 -19.32
C LEU A 118 5.81 6.62 -20.52
N ASP A 119 7.14 6.60 -20.40
CA ASP A 119 8.07 5.85 -21.25
C ASP A 119 7.89 6.09 -22.77
N PRO A 120 7.94 7.35 -23.24
CA PRO A 120 7.64 7.69 -24.63
C PRO A 120 8.68 7.14 -25.62
N MET A 121 8.22 6.35 -26.58
CA MET A 121 9.02 5.71 -27.62
C MET A 121 8.72 6.32 -29.00
N ILE A 122 9.69 7.03 -29.62
CA ILE A 122 9.55 7.50 -31.00
C ILE A 122 9.66 6.30 -31.98
N SER A 123 8.86 6.29 -33.04
CA SER A 123 8.97 5.32 -34.14
C SER A 123 10.30 5.47 -34.92
N PRO A 124 10.84 4.40 -35.54
CA PRO A 124 12.06 4.48 -36.35
C PRO A 124 11.99 5.45 -37.54
N ASP A 125 10.78 5.74 -38.04
CA ASP A 125 10.53 6.73 -39.08
C ASP A 125 10.28 8.16 -38.56
N GLY A 126 10.32 8.39 -37.24
CA GLY A 126 10.23 9.70 -36.60
C GLY A 126 8.83 10.33 -36.62
N LYS A 127 7.78 9.63 -37.07
CA LYS A 127 6.43 10.21 -37.24
C LYS A 127 5.54 10.11 -36.00
N TRP A 128 5.76 9.09 -35.16
CA TRP A 128 4.85 8.73 -34.08
C TRP A 128 5.58 8.58 -32.75
N ILE A 129 4.89 8.87 -31.65
CA ILE A 129 5.33 8.56 -30.30
C ILE A 129 4.29 7.61 -29.71
N ALA A 130 4.72 6.39 -29.36
CA ALA A 130 3.93 5.45 -28.59
C ALA A 130 4.30 5.55 -27.11
N PHE A 131 3.32 5.47 -26.22
CA PHE A 131 3.53 5.66 -24.78
C PHE A 131 2.47 4.93 -23.96
N SER A 132 2.74 4.73 -22.67
CA SER A 132 1.75 4.26 -21.71
C SER A 132 1.09 5.47 -21.04
N GLY A 133 -0.23 5.60 -21.18
CA GLY A 133 -1.01 6.72 -20.64
C GLY A 133 -2.32 6.23 -20.04
N ASN A 134 -2.95 7.04 -19.18
CA ASN A 134 -4.09 6.56 -18.39
C ASN A 134 -5.36 7.43 -18.42
N TYR A 135 -5.60 8.16 -19.51
CA TYR A 135 -6.74 9.09 -19.67
C TYR A 135 -8.13 8.49 -19.33
N GLU A 136 -8.31 7.17 -19.46
CA GLU A 136 -9.56 6.42 -19.21
C GLU A 136 -9.52 5.60 -17.89
N GLY A 137 -8.48 5.82 -17.07
CA GLY A 137 -8.27 5.21 -15.75
C GLY A 137 -7.64 3.80 -15.73
N ASN A 138 -7.35 3.20 -16.88
CA ASN A 138 -6.36 2.12 -17.00
C ASN A 138 -5.09 2.65 -17.67
N LEU A 139 -3.92 2.07 -17.39
CA LEU A 139 -2.71 2.35 -18.14
C LEU A 139 -2.74 1.56 -19.46
N ASP A 140 -3.15 2.20 -20.55
CA ASP A 140 -3.16 1.61 -21.90
C ASP A 140 -2.03 2.17 -22.77
N ILE A 141 -1.81 1.57 -23.93
CA ILE A 141 -0.94 2.11 -24.98
C ILE A 141 -1.69 3.18 -25.78
N TYR A 142 -1.10 4.37 -25.89
CA TYR A 142 -1.56 5.48 -26.73
C TYR A 142 -0.49 5.85 -27.76
N VAL A 143 -0.93 6.44 -28.87
CA VAL A 143 -0.04 7.00 -29.91
C VAL A 143 -0.45 8.43 -30.26
N VAL A 144 0.54 9.32 -30.38
CA VAL A 144 0.39 10.70 -30.86
C VAL A 144 1.40 10.96 -31.97
N SER A 145 1.16 11.96 -32.83
CA SER A 145 2.17 12.39 -33.81
C SER A 145 3.35 13.03 -33.09
N ALA A 146 4.57 12.88 -33.62
CA ALA A 146 5.78 13.48 -33.05
C ALA A 146 5.79 15.02 -33.09
N ASN A 147 4.82 15.64 -33.78
CA ASN A 147 4.57 17.08 -33.83
C ASN A 147 3.37 17.51 -32.94
N GLY A 148 2.94 16.65 -32.01
CA GLY A 148 1.72 16.86 -31.22
C GLY A 148 0.44 16.41 -31.94
N GLY A 149 -0.70 16.56 -31.26
CA GLY A 149 -2.03 16.21 -31.76
C GLY A 149 -2.93 15.66 -30.65
N ILE A 150 -4.03 15.01 -31.04
CA ILE A 150 -4.88 14.25 -30.12
C ILE A 150 -4.31 12.82 -30.01
N PRO A 151 -3.96 12.32 -28.82
CA PRO A 151 -3.54 10.93 -28.63
C PRO A 151 -4.67 9.94 -28.98
N ARG A 152 -4.31 8.83 -29.62
CA ARG A 152 -5.21 7.72 -29.97
C ARG A 152 -4.89 6.50 -29.12
N ARG A 153 -5.88 5.99 -28.38
CA ARG A 153 -5.83 4.71 -27.66
C ARG A 153 -5.63 3.55 -28.64
N ILE A 154 -4.73 2.62 -28.32
CA ILE A 154 -4.39 1.44 -29.13
C ILE A 154 -4.83 0.14 -28.42
N THR A 155 -4.64 0.05 -27.10
CA THR A 155 -5.06 -1.13 -26.30
C THR A 155 -6.24 -0.81 -25.39
N TYR A 156 -6.99 -1.86 -25.01
CA TYR A 156 -8.29 -1.76 -24.37
C TYR A 156 -8.52 -2.86 -23.30
N HIS A 157 -7.46 -3.45 -22.73
CA HIS A 157 -7.61 -4.47 -21.67
C HIS A 157 -7.67 -3.77 -20.30
N PRO A 158 -8.37 -4.29 -19.26
CA PRO A 158 -8.38 -3.67 -17.93
C PRO A 158 -7.12 -3.97 -17.07
N ASP A 159 -6.08 -4.54 -17.67
CA ASP A 159 -4.77 -4.70 -17.03
C ASP A 159 -3.83 -3.63 -17.61
N ALA A 160 -2.82 -3.22 -16.83
CA ALA A 160 -1.83 -2.25 -17.28
C ALA A 160 -0.97 -2.79 -18.44
N ASP A 161 -0.80 -1.95 -19.46
CA ASP A 161 0.10 -2.17 -20.59
C ASP A 161 1.27 -1.18 -20.51
N ILE A 162 2.49 -1.71 -20.36
CA ILE A 162 3.72 -0.92 -20.27
C ILE A 162 4.44 -0.97 -21.62
N ILE A 163 4.57 0.17 -22.28
CA ILE A 163 5.29 0.34 -23.55
C ILE A 163 6.75 -0.11 -23.42
N ARG A 164 7.25 -0.86 -24.42
CA ARG A 164 8.63 -1.39 -24.48
C ARG A 164 9.39 -1.05 -25.75
N GLY A 165 8.71 -0.58 -26.80
CA GLY A 165 9.35 -0.08 -28.02
C GLY A 165 8.52 -0.30 -29.28
N TRP A 166 9.21 -0.32 -30.43
CA TRP A 166 8.63 -0.57 -31.75
C TRP A 166 9.24 -1.81 -32.40
N HIS A 167 8.47 -2.46 -33.28
CA HIS A 167 8.97 -3.46 -34.22
C HIS A 167 8.60 -2.98 -35.63
N GLY A 168 9.59 -2.52 -36.40
CA GLY A 168 9.34 -1.78 -37.64
C GLY A 168 8.71 -0.42 -37.36
N ASN A 169 7.86 0.06 -38.28
CA ASN A 169 7.13 1.33 -38.16
C ASN A 169 5.62 1.13 -37.95
N ASP A 170 5.16 -0.12 -38.02
CA ASP A 170 3.76 -0.53 -38.08
C ASP A 170 3.31 -1.32 -36.83
N LYS A 171 4.22 -1.64 -35.91
CA LYS A 171 3.92 -2.35 -34.66
C LYS A 171 4.58 -1.77 -33.42
N ILE A 172 3.88 -1.91 -32.31
CA ILE A 172 4.27 -1.47 -30.98
C ILE A 172 4.46 -2.69 -30.07
N LEU A 173 5.58 -2.75 -29.36
CA LEU A 173 5.94 -3.79 -28.39
C LEU A 173 5.61 -3.29 -26.97
N PHE A 174 4.90 -4.10 -26.17
CA PHE A 174 4.54 -3.76 -24.80
C PHE A 174 4.49 -4.99 -23.87
N ALA A 175 4.59 -4.77 -22.56
CA ALA A 175 4.47 -5.78 -21.51
C ALA A 175 3.11 -5.66 -20.79
N SER A 176 2.48 -6.79 -20.44
CA SER A 176 1.14 -6.82 -19.85
C SER A 176 0.88 -8.11 -19.06
N THR A 177 0.03 -8.05 -18.03
CA THR A 177 -0.41 -9.23 -17.22
C THR A 177 -1.61 -9.96 -17.81
N ARG A 178 -2.23 -9.44 -18.88
CA ARG A 178 -3.54 -9.84 -19.44
C ARG A 178 -3.84 -11.33 -19.65
N GLN A 179 -2.83 -12.17 -19.92
CA GLN A 179 -2.97 -13.63 -20.05
C GLN A 179 -2.03 -14.40 -19.10
N SER A 180 -1.50 -13.73 -18.08
CA SER A 180 -0.68 -14.34 -17.04
C SER A 180 -1.53 -15.23 -16.13
N ILE A 181 -0.87 -16.25 -15.57
CA ILE A 181 -1.43 -17.07 -14.49
C ILE A 181 -1.14 -16.49 -13.11
N SER A 182 -0.40 -15.37 -13.00
CA SER A 182 -0.03 -14.75 -11.73
C SER A 182 0.18 -13.24 -11.90
N PRO A 183 -0.29 -12.39 -10.98
CA PRO A 183 -0.03 -10.95 -11.05
C PRO A 183 1.45 -10.58 -10.83
N ARG A 184 2.30 -11.56 -10.45
CA ARG A 184 3.73 -11.34 -10.19
C ARG A 184 4.60 -11.28 -11.44
N PHE A 185 4.09 -11.65 -12.62
CA PHE A 185 4.88 -11.60 -13.86
C PHE A 185 4.10 -11.12 -15.08
N GLN A 186 4.83 -10.49 -16.01
CA GLN A 186 4.33 -9.95 -17.27
C GLN A 186 4.67 -10.86 -18.47
N GLN A 187 4.01 -10.59 -19.59
CA GLN A 187 4.29 -11.18 -20.91
C GLN A 187 4.42 -10.07 -21.94
N LEU A 188 5.26 -10.27 -22.97
CA LEU A 188 5.42 -9.31 -24.08
C LEU A 188 4.42 -9.58 -25.21
N TYR A 189 3.92 -8.49 -25.81
CA TYR A 189 2.92 -8.47 -26.87
C TYR A 189 3.29 -7.47 -27.97
N GLU A 190 2.94 -7.78 -29.21
CA GLU A 190 2.91 -6.85 -30.33
C GLU A 190 1.46 -6.42 -30.63
N ILE A 191 1.23 -5.16 -30.97
CA ILE A 191 -0.01 -4.69 -31.61
C ILE A 191 0.32 -3.81 -32.82
N SER A 192 -0.52 -3.87 -33.86
CA SER A 192 -0.38 -2.98 -35.02
C SER A 192 -0.71 -1.53 -34.65
N LEU A 193 -0.05 -0.58 -35.30
CA LEU A 193 -0.37 0.84 -35.25
C LEU A 193 -1.83 1.11 -35.68
N ASP A 194 -2.41 0.30 -36.58
CA ASP A 194 -3.82 0.40 -36.99
C ASP A 194 -4.79 -0.17 -35.94
N GLY A 195 -4.28 -0.82 -34.88
CA GLY A 195 -5.07 -1.41 -33.80
C GLY A 195 -5.29 -2.91 -33.99
N GLY A 196 -6.53 -3.36 -33.82
CA GLY A 196 -6.89 -4.78 -33.75
C GLY A 196 -6.49 -5.42 -32.41
N MET A 197 -6.30 -6.74 -32.40
CA MET A 197 -5.95 -7.50 -31.19
C MET A 197 -4.42 -7.68 -31.05
N PRO A 198 -3.85 -7.50 -29.84
CA PRO A 198 -2.45 -7.82 -29.61
C PRO A 198 -2.13 -9.31 -29.77
N VAL A 199 -0.93 -9.60 -30.27
CA VAL A 199 -0.37 -10.94 -30.42
C VAL A 199 0.70 -11.15 -29.36
N LYS A 200 0.59 -12.21 -28.56
CA LYS A 200 1.58 -12.55 -27.53
C LYS A 200 2.86 -13.12 -28.16
N LEU A 201 4.02 -12.69 -27.67
CA LEU A 201 5.30 -13.30 -28.01
C LEU A 201 5.49 -14.65 -27.30
N LYS A 202 6.47 -15.44 -27.76
CA LYS A 202 6.63 -16.84 -27.33
C LYS A 202 7.08 -17.02 -25.88
N MET A 203 7.81 -16.05 -25.30
CA MET A 203 8.38 -16.16 -23.96
C MET A 203 7.26 -16.25 -22.90
N PRO A 204 7.23 -17.28 -22.02
CA PRO A 204 6.15 -17.45 -21.04
C PRO A 204 6.07 -16.34 -19.99
N GLU A 205 7.22 -15.75 -19.66
CA GLU A 205 7.47 -14.70 -18.67
C GLU A 205 8.44 -13.71 -19.31
N ALA A 206 8.12 -12.41 -19.36
CA ALA A 206 9.01 -11.35 -19.84
C ALA A 206 8.50 -9.96 -19.41
N HIS A 207 9.36 -9.16 -18.76
CA HIS A 207 9.02 -7.82 -18.25
C HIS A 207 9.51 -6.69 -19.16
N GLN A 208 10.76 -6.76 -19.61
CA GLN A 208 11.37 -5.83 -20.58
C GLN A 208 12.00 -6.64 -21.71
N GLY A 209 12.10 -6.08 -22.91
CA GLY A 209 12.89 -6.69 -23.97
C GLY A 209 12.88 -5.93 -25.30
N ASN A 210 13.83 -6.26 -26.16
CA ASN A 210 14.08 -5.64 -27.45
C ASN A 210 14.41 -6.71 -28.51
N ILE A 211 13.82 -6.59 -29.69
CA ILE A 211 13.93 -7.55 -30.80
C ILE A 211 15.12 -7.16 -31.68
N SER A 212 15.91 -8.14 -32.15
CA SER A 212 17.06 -7.88 -33.03
C SER A 212 16.61 -7.33 -34.40
N PRO A 213 17.45 -6.55 -35.11
CA PRO A 213 17.07 -5.97 -36.40
C PRO A 213 16.70 -6.97 -37.51
N ASP A 214 17.07 -8.25 -37.35
CA ASP A 214 16.73 -9.36 -38.25
C ASP A 214 15.50 -10.19 -37.78
N GLY A 215 14.93 -9.85 -36.61
CA GLY A 215 13.82 -10.58 -35.98
C GLY A 215 14.17 -11.98 -35.45
N LEU A 216 15.43 -12.43 -35.54
CA LEU A 216 15.82 -13.80 -35.16
C LEU A 216 15.95 -13.98 -33.64
N TYR A 217 16.19 -12.91 -32.90
CA TYR A 217 16.44 -12.94 -31.46
C TYR A 217 15.62 -11.88 -30.71
N THR A 218 15.33 -12.17 -29.45
CA THR A 218 14.79 -11.20 -28.49
C THR A 218 15.67 -11.18 -27.25
N ALA A 219 16.28 -10.03 -26.95
CA ALA A 219 17.03 -9.82 -25.71
C ALA A 219 16.05 -9.27 -24.67
N TYR A 220 15.87 -9.96 -23.55
CA TYR A 220 14.79 -9.68 -22.60
C TYR A 220 15.18 -10.01 -21.15
N ILE A 221 14.41 -9.53 -20.17
CA ILE A 221 14.51 -10.00 -18.79
C ILE A 221 13.26 -10.81 -18.41
N LYS A 222 13.49 -12.00 -17.84
CA LYS A 222 12.44 -12.90 -17.35
C LYS A 222 11.77 -12.38 -16.08
N LEU A 223 12.57 -11.83 -15.18
CA LEU A 223 12.20 -11.37 -13.84
C LEU A 223 12.10 -9.83 -13.83
N PRO A 224 11.31 -9.21 -12.93
CA PRO A 224 11.17 -7.76 -12.87
C PRO A 224 12.48 -7.06 -12.49
N ASP A 225 12.68 -5.84 -13.00
CA ASP A 225 13.68 -4.91 -12.49
C ASP A 225 13.27 -4.43 -11.08
N PRO A 226 14.10 -4.62 -10.04
CA PRO A 226 13.77 -4.29 -8.65
C PRO A 226 13.75 -2.78 -8.36
N THR A 227 13.99 -1.94 -9.37
CA THR A 227 13.95 -0.47 -9.31
C THR A 227 13.02 0.17 -10.36
N GLU A 228 12.35 -0.63 -11.19
CA GLU A 228 11.38 -0.16 -12.19
C GLU A 228 9.99 0.10 -11.58
N ARG A 229 9.24 1.00 -12.22
CA ARG A 229 7.88 1.37 -11.80
C ARG A 229 6.84 0.32 -12.21
N GLY A 230 6.24 -0.35 -11.22
CA GLY A 230 5.16 -1.34 -11.40
C GLY A 230 3.78 -0.84 -10.93
N GLY A 231 3.50 0.46 -11.01
CA GLY A 231 2.33 1.09 -10.36
C GLY A 231 2.52 1.34 -8.86
N THR A 232 3.24 0.45 -8.17
CA THR A 232 3.97 0.78 -6.93
C THR A 232 5.45 0.98 -7.25
N TYR A 233 6.14 1.76 -6.43
CA TYR A 233 7.59 1.97 -6.53
C TYR A 233 8.33 1.05 -5.54
N HIS A 234 9.42 0.43 -6.01
CA HIS A 234 10.23 -0.54 -5.29
C HIS A 234 11.66 0.00 -5.16
N PRO A 235 12.07 0.51 -3.99
CA PRO A 235 13.38 1.13 -3.80
C PRO A 235 14.47 0.11 -3.42
N PHE A 236 14.94 -0.73 -4.37
CA PHE A 236 15.93 -1.78 -4.06
C PHE A 236 17.12 -1.81 -5.04
N LYS A 237 18.01 -0.80 -4.93
CA LYS A 237 19.35 -0.86 -5.53
C LYS A 237 20.17 -1.98 -4.91
N HIS A 238 21.14 -2.49 -5.66
CA HIS A 238 22.05 -3.57 -5.24
C HIS A 238 21.34 -4.81 -4.69
N TYR A 239 20.16 -5.11 -5.25
CA TYR A 239 19.44 -6.35 -4.99
C TYR A 239 20.22 -7.58 -5.50
N ARG A 240 20.20 -8.67 -4.73
CA ARG A 240 20.96 -9.92 -4.88
C ARG A 240 20.17 -11.16 -4.44
N GLY A 241 18.89 -11.01 -4.11
CA GLY A 241 18.00 -12.14 -3.83
C GLY A 241 17.63 -12.94 -5.08
N GLY A 242 16.91 -14.06 -4.91
CA GLY A 242 16.65 -15.01 -5.99
C GLY A 242 15.82 -14.50 -7.18
N ASN A 243 15.24 -13.30 -7.08
CA ASN A 243 14.52 -12.62 -8.16
C ASN A 243 15.41 -11.70 -9.02
N MET A 244 16.74 -11.70 -8.81
CA MET A 244 17.70 -10.82 -9.47
C MET A 244 17.59 -10.91 -11.02
N PRO A 245 17.36 -9.79 -11.72
CA PRO A 245 17.12 -9.80 -13.16
C PRO A 245 18.39 -10.15 -13.95
N ARG A 246 18.22 -11.07 -14.91
CA ARG A 246 19.24 -11.59 -15.83
C ARG A 246 18.78 -11.32 -17.26
N VAL A 247 19.67 -10.85 -18.14
CA VAL A 247 19.37 -10.65 -19.56
C VAL A 247 19.51 -11.97 -20.32
N TRP A 248 18.43 -12.39 -20.96
CA TRP A 248 18.29 -13.63 -21.71
C TRP A 248 18.13 -13.30 -23.19
N ILE A 249 18.88 -13.98 -24.06
CA ILE A 249 18.77 -13.88 -25.53
C ILE A 249 18.00 -15.11 -26.01
N PHE A 250 16.70 -14.93 -26.27
CA PHE A 250 15.81 -15.96 -26.81
C PHE A 250 15.90 -16.01 -28.34
N ASN A 251 16.06 -17.20 -28.92
CA ASN A 251 16.01 -17.41 -30.35
C ASN A 251 14.54 -17.62 -30.79
N ASN A 252 14.02 -16.69 -31.60
CA ASN A 252 12.62 -16.62 -31.98
C ASN A 252 12.16 -17.81 -32.87
N GLN A 253 13.08 -18.60 -33.42
CA GLN A 253 12.78 -19.78 -34.24
C GLN A 253 12.78 -21.08 -33.42
N THR A 254 13.86 -21.34 -32.67
CA THR A 254 14.12 -22.61 -31.96
C THR A 254 13.63 -22.64 -30.52
N ASN A 255 13.23 -21.49 -29.96
CA ASN A 255 12.89 -21.28 -28.55
C ASN A 255 14.05 -21.50 -27.55
N ALA A 256 15.28 -21.68 -28.04
CA ALA A 256 16.47 -21.78 -27.21
C ALA A 256 16.86 -20.42 -26.59
N VAL A 257 17.58 -20.44 -25.47
CA VAL A 257 18.07 -19.24 -24.77
C VAL A 257 19.59 -19.29 -24.62
N THR A 258 20.25 -18.13 -24.74
CA THR A 258 21.59 -17.89 -24.18
C THR A 258 21.48 -16.79 -23.12
N GLU A 259 21.96 -17.03 -21.90
CA GLU A 259 22.02 -16.02 -20.84
C GLU A 259 23.31 -15.17 -20.97
N ILE A 260 23.20 -13.87 -20.71
CA ILE A 260 24.38 -12.99 -20.59
C ILE A 260 24.97 -13.14 -19.18
N PRO A 261 26.29 -13.40 -19.02
CA PRO A 261 26.90 -13.62 -17.70
C PRO A 261 26.61 -12.49 -16.71
N ASP A 262 25.86 -12.80 -15.65
CA ASP A 262 25.35 -11.81 -14.70
C ASP A 262 26.44 -11.19 -13.81
N ALA A 263 27.50 -11.95 -13.51
CA ALA A 263 28.54 -11.63 -12.54
C ALA A 263 28.00 -11.31 -11.13
N GLY A 264 26.87 -11.90 -10.73
CA GLY A 264 26.21 -11.60 -9.46
C GLY A 264 25.71 -10.15 -9.38
N SER A 265 25.02 -9.69 -10.43
CA SER A 265 24.47 -8.33 -10.53
C SER A 265 23.05 -8.32 -11.10
N ASN A 266 22.36 -7.20 -10.90
CA ASN A 266 21.17 -6.86 -11.68
C ASN A 266 21.61 -6.57 -13.12
N ASN A 267 20.84 -7.04 -14.10
CA ASN A 267 21.09 -6.82 -15.53
C ASN A 267 19.74 -6.55 -16.22
N VAL A 268 19.54 -5.30 -16.68
CA VAL A 268 18.22 -4.73 -17.05
C VAL A 268 18.32 -3.81 -18.27
N HIS A 269 17.17 -3.36 -18.79
CA HIS A 269 17.02 -2.53 -20.00
C HIS A 269 17.88 -2.99 -21.22
N PRO A 270 17.73 -4.24 -21.70
CA PRO A 270 18.48 -4.74 -22.86
C PRO A 270 17.98 -4.12 -24.18
N VAL A 271 18.91 -3.61 -24.99
CA VAL A 271 18.68 -3.04 -26.33
C VAL A 271 19.72 -3.54 -27.34
N TRP A 272 19.34 -3.65 -28.61
CA TRP A 272 20.26 -4.00 -29.69
C TRP A 272 20.91 -2.76 -30.32
N LEU A 273 22.22 -2.82 -30.55
CA LEU A 273 22.95 -1.85 -31.36
C LEU A 273 23.90 -2.59 -32.29
N GLY A 274 23.51 -2.67 -33.57
CA GLY A 274 24.09 -3.62 -34.52
C GLY A 274 23.81 -5.07 -34.11
N ASN A 275 24.84 -5.90 -34.06
CA ASN A 275 24.74 -7.33 -33.73
C ASN A 275 24.99 -7.65 -32.25
N ASP A 276 25.18 -6.64 -31.40
CA ASP A 276 25.52 -6.79 -29.98
C ASP A 276 24.40 -6.24 -29.08
N VAL A 277 24.28 -6.80 -27.87
CA VAL A 277 23.30 -6.36 -26.87
C VAL A 277 23.96 -5.42 -25.88
N TYR A 278 23.37 -4.24 -25.71
CA TYR A 278 23.72 -3.28 -24.66
C TYR A 278 22.65 -3.34 -23.57
N PHE A 279 23.06 -3.16 -22.31
CA PHE A 279 22.18 -3.31 -21.14
C PHE A 279 22.74 -2.51 -19.96
N LEU A 280 21.92 -2.31 -18.94
CA LEU A 280 22.32 -1.68 -17.69
C LEU A 280 22.72 -2.74 -16.66
N SER A 281 23.81 -2.51 -15.92
CA SER A 281 24.29 -3.44 -14.89
C SER A 281 25.00 -2.74 -13.74
N ASP A 282 24.78 -3.23 -12.51
CA ASP A 282 25.38 -2.75 -11.26
C ASP A 282 26.59 -3.60 -10.81
N ARG A 283 27.16 -4.41 -11.71
CA ARG A 283 28.29 -5.32 -11.42
C ARG A 283 29.57 -4.63 -10.91
N ASN A 284 29.71 -3.33 -11.17
CA ASN A 284 30.87 -2.51 -10.76
C ASN A 284 30.46 -1.38 -9.79
N GLY A 285 29.40 -1.58 -8.99
CA GLY A 285 28.79 -0.55 -8.13
C GLY A 285 27.66 0.15 -8.87
N THR A 286 27.74 1.48 -9.02
CA THR A 286 26.76 2.31 -9.74
C THR A 286 26.33 1.69 -11.07
N MET A 287 25.02 1.62 -11.30
CA MET A 287 24.40 1.10 -12.52
C MET A 287 24.93 1.87 -13.74
N ASN A 288 25.50 1.15 -14.70
CA ASN A 288 26.12 1.72 -15.90
C ASN A 288 25.74 0.93 -17.15
N VAL A 289 25.99 1.50 -18.33
CA VAL A 289 25.84 0.79 -19.60
C VAL A 289 26.98 -0.20 -19.78
N PHE A 290 26.64 -1.44 -20.15
CA PHE A 290 27.53 -2.52 -20.56
C PHE A 290 27.11 -3.05 -21.95
N ARG A 291 28.05 -3.70 -22.62
CA ARG A 291 27.89 -4.35 -23.93
C ARG A 291 28.29 -5.82 -23.81
N TYR A 292 27.42 -6.73 -24.23
CA TYR A 292 27.75 -8.12 -24.50
C TYR A 292 27.90 -8.31 -26.01
N SER A 293 29.09 -8.74 -26.44
CA SER A 293 29.30 -9.05 -27.85
C SER A 293 28.94 -10.49 -28.17
N LEU A 294 28.07 -10.71 -29.16
CA LEU A 294 27.60 -12.05 -29.50
C LEU A 294 28.68 -12.92 -30.15
N SER A 295 29.59 -12.31 -30.91
CA SER A 295 30.68 -13.01 -31.60
C SER A 295 31.83 -13.38 -30.64
N ALA A 296 32.24 -12.46 -29.77
CA ALA A 296 33.31 -12.68 -28.80
C ALA A 296 32.83 -13.36 -27.49
N ARG A 297 31.52 -13.30 -27.19
CA ARG A 297 30.89 -13.75 -25.93
C ARG A 297 31.44 -13.06 -24.67
N THR A 298 31.90 -11.82 -24.83
CA THR A 298 32.50 -11.00 -23.76
C THR A 298 31.57 -9.87 -23.33
N VAL A 299 31.45 -9.64 -22.02
CA VAL A 299 30.87 -8.40 -21.47
C VAL A 299 31.95 -7.34 -21.32
N THR A 300 31.63 -6.09 -21.68
CA THR A 300 32.51 -4.92 -21.57
C THR A 300 31.74 -3.72 -21.02
N GLN A 301 32.38 -2.87 -20.22
CA GLN A 301 31.78 -1.66 -19.67
C GLN A 301 31.83 -0.51 -20.69
N VAL A 302 30.77 0.28 -20.80
CA VAL A 302 30.60 1.36 -21.79
C VAL A 302 30.59 2.75 -21.14
N THR A 303 29.86 2.93 -20.05
CA THR A 303 29.87 4.17 -19.23
C THR A 303 30.49 3.91 -17.85
N ASN A 304 30.99 4.95 -17.16
CA ASN A 304 31.67 4.79 -15.87
C ASN A 304 31.26 5.86 -14.83
N HIS A 305 29.97 6.11 -14.70
CA HIS A 305 29.37 6.96 -13.66
C HIS A 305 29.62 6.39 -12.26
N LYS A 306 29.60 7.26 -11.23
CA LYS A 306 29.98 6.92 -9.84
C LYS A 306 29.09 7.53 -8.74
N ASP A 307 28.13 8.34 -9.13
CA ASP A 307 27.33 9.20 -8.26
C ASP A 307 25.85 8.89 -8.37
N PHE A 308 25.32 8.79 -9.59
CA PHE A 308 23.95 8.37 -9.88
C PHE A 308 23.92 7.25 -10.91
N ASP A 309 23.03 6.30 -10.68
CA ASP A 309 22.72 5.20 -11.57
C ASP A 309 22.23 5.70 -12.93
N VAL A 310 22.62 4.99 -13.99
CA VAL A 310 21.87 5.04 -15.25
C VAL A 310 20.54 4.31 -15.03
N LYS A 311 19.42 4.97 -15.30
CA LYS A 311 18.07 4.48 -14.95
C LYS A 311 17.32 3.80 -16.08
N THR A 312 17.45 4.32 -17.30
CA THR A 312 16.75 3.81 -18.49
C THR A 312 17.70 3.88 -19.69
N LEU A 313 17.54 2.98 -20.67
CA LEU A 313 18.41 2.87 -21.86
C LEU A 313 17.57 2.59 -23.11
N PHE A 314 17.87 3.30 -24.20
CA PHE A 314 17.22 3.16 -25.50
C PHE A 314 18.24 3.24 -26.65
N SER A 315 17.92 2.60 -27.80
CA SER A 315 18.68 2.74 -29.05
C SER A 315 17.79 2.85 -30.29
N ASP A 316 18.18 3.68 -31.25
CA ASP A 316 17.65 3.74 -32.62
C ASP A 316 18.38 2.77 -33.58
N GLY A 317 19.27 1.91 -33.06
CA GLY A 317 20.14 1.04 -33.85
C GLY A 317 21.43 1.70 -34.35
N LYS A 318 21.72 2.95 -33.96
CA LYS A 318 22.98 3.66 -34.26
C LYS A 318 23.58 4.36 -33.03
N THR A 319 22.71 4.88 -32.17
CA THR A 319 22.97 5.77 -31.05
C THR A 319 22.44 5.12 -29.77
N LEU A 320 23.01 5.45 -28.61
CA LEU A 320 22.36 5.17 -27.33
C LEU A 320 21.93 6.49 -26.68
N VAL A 321 20.73 6.51 -26.12
CA VAL A 321 20.32 7.55 -25.15
C VAL A 321 19.92 6.90 -23.84
N TYR A 322 20.24 7.59 -22.74
CA TYR A 322 19.97 7.09 -21.40
C TYR A 322 19.72 8.22 -20.38
N GLU A 323 18.99 7.89 -19.33
CA GLU A 323 18.73 8.76 -18.18
C GLU A 323 19.80 8.57 -17.10
N GLN A 324 20.45 9.64 -16.66
CA GLN A 324 21.37 9.63 -15.51
C GLN A 324 21.45 11.03 -14.89
N GLU A 325 21.54 11.12 -13.56
CA GLU A 325 21.51 12.40 -12.81
C GLU A 325 20.26 13.27 -13.11
N GLY A 326 19.13 12.66 -13.50
CA GLY A 326 17.94 13.38 -13.95
C GLY A 326 18.12 14.15 -15.27
N ARG A 327 19.17 13.84 -16.04
CA ARG A 327 19.48 14.40 -17.36
C ARG A 327 19.42 13.32 -18.44
N ILE A 328 19.08 13.75 -19.66
CA ILE A 328 19.23 12.93 -20.86
C ILE A 328 20.70 12.98 -21.30
N ASN A 329 21.28 11.81 -21.51
CA ASN A 329 22.62 11.63 -22.05
C ASN A 329 22.54 10.93 -23.41
N LYS A 330 23.37 11.37 -24.37
CA LYS A 330 23.57 10.69 -25.66
C LYS A 330 24.98 10.11 -25.70
N TRP A 331 25.11 8.81 -25.98
CA TRP A 331 26.40 8.15 -26.21
C TRP A 331 26.58 7.84 -27.69
N ASP A 332 27.69 8.33 -28.24
CA ASP A 332 28.08 8.13 -29.64
C ASP A 332 29.02 6.94 -29.78
N ALA A 333 28.64 5.98 -30.62
CA ALA A 333 29.39 4.76 -30.86
C ALA A 333 30.70 4.98 -31.64
N ALA A 334 30.84 6.08 -32.39
CA ALA A 334 32.04 6.36 -33.19
C ALA A 334 33.20 6.92 -32.33
N SER A 335 32.89 7.81 -31.37
CA SER A 335 33.87 8.38 -30.44
C SER A 335 33.93 7.67 -29.08
N GLY A 336 32.94 6.83 -28.76
CA GLY A 336 32.83 6.11 -27.49
C GLY A 336 32.47 7.01 -26.29
N LYS A 337 31.93 8.21 -26.53
CA LYS A 337 31.72 9.24 -25.49
C LYS A 337 30.24 9.53 -25.23
N SER A 338 29.92 9.71 -23.96
CA SER A 338 28.65 10.29 -23.51
C SER A 338 28.70 11.82 -23.51
N THR A 339 27.58 12.45 -23.85
CA THR A 339 27.34 13.90 -23.72
C THR A 339 25.98 14.11 -23.05
N ALA A 340 25.95 14.83 -21.92
CA ALA A 340 24.70 15.26 -21.28
C ALA A 340 24.07 16.44 -22.03
N LEU A 341 22.74 16.42 -22.17
CA LEU A 341 21.99 17.43 -22.93
C LEU A 341 21.40 18.50 -21.99
N SER A 342 21.86 19.75 -22.15
CA SER A 342 21.37 20.92 -21.40
C SER A 342 20.03 21.42 -21.97
N ILE A 343 18.94 20.74 -21.61
CA ILE A 343 17.57 21.11 -21.97
C ILE A 343 17.01 22.12 -20.96
N SER A 344 16.19 23.07 -21.40
CA SER A 344 15.50 24.02 -20.52
C SER A 344 14.04 24.20 -20.95
N LEU A 345 13.11 23.84 -20.06
CA LEU A 345 11.67 23.86 -20.31
C LEU A 345 11.02 25.12 -19.75
N GLN A 346 10.30 25.86 -20.59
CA GLN A 346 9.46 27.00 -20.19
C GLN A 346 8.00 26.56 -20.22
N ALA A 347 7.63 25.77 -19.22
CA ALA A 347 6.36 25.04 -19.12
C ALA A 347 5.36 25.73 -18.20
N ASP A 348 4.07 25.65 -18.54
CA ASP A 348 3.00 25.81 -17.54
C ASP A 348 2.74 24.46 -16.85
N LEU A 349 3.00 24.39 -15.55
CA LEU A 349 2.91 23.17 -14.74
C LEU A 349 1.70 23.27 -13.80
N PRO A 350 0.48 22.89 -14.22
CA PRO A 350 -0.74 23.16 -13.46
C PRO A 350 -0.73 22.50 -12.08
N TYR A 351 -0.12 21.33 -11.92
CA TYR A 351 -0.09 20.55 -10.68
C TYR A 351 0.96 21.00 -9.67
N LYS A 352 1.85 21.93 -10.06
CA LYS A 352 2.78 22.65 -9.15
C LYS A 352 2.19 23.97 -8.62
N ARG A 353 1.03 24.40 -9.13
CA ARG A 353 0.40 25.67 -8.70
C ARG A 353 -0.26 25.53 -7.33
N PRO A 354 -0.15 26.55 -6.46
CA PRO A 354 -0.96 26.60 -5.24
C PRO A 354 -2.46 26.61 -5.56
N HIS A 355 -3.22 25.77 -4.88
CA HIS A 355 -4.64 25.56 -5.13
C HIS A 355 -5.36 25.08 -3.85
N TYR A 356 -6.70 25.16 -3.83
CA TYR A 356 -7.49 24.75 -2.67
C TYR A 356 -8.10 23.35 -2.84
N VAL A 357 -7.81 22.45 -1.90
CA VAL A 357 -8.39 21.10 -1.82
C VAL A 357 -9.47 21.01 -0.75
N ASN A 358 -10.50 20.19 -0.98
CA ASN A 358 -11.58 19.95 -0.02
C ASN A 358 -11.34 18.62 0.71
N ALA A 359 -11.69 18.52 1.99
CA ALA A 359 -11.57 17.25 2.71
C ALA A 359 -12.73 16.29 2.40
N SER A 360 -12.39 15.00 2.40
CA SER A 360 -13.32 13.88 2.59
C SER A 360 -12.96 13.13 3.88
N LEU A 361 -13.85 12.27 4.39
CA LEU A 361 -13.55 11.45 5.58
C LEU A 361 -12.29 10.57 5.39
N ASN A 362 -12.07 10.06 4.18
CA ASN A 362 -10.94 9.19 3.83
C ASN A 362 -9.60 9.95 3.67
N THR A 363 -9.63 11.28 3.70
CA THR A 363 -8.43 12.14 3.61
C THR A 363 -8.15 12.90 4.89
N LEU A 364 -9.00 12.78 5.92
CA LEU A 364 -8.66 13.25 7.26
C LEU A 364 -7.63 12.31 7.90
N GLY A 365 -6.73 12.88 8.71
CA GLY A 365 -5.94 12.10 9.64
C GLY A 365 -6.76 11.77 10.89
N SER A 366 -6.27 12.21 12.04
CA SER A 366 -7.03 12.15 13.30
C SER A 366 -8.20 13.13 13.38
N ILE A 367 -9.27 12.74 14.06
CA ILE A 367 -10.38 13.60 14.50
C ILE A 367 -10.59 13.47 16.02
N SER A 368 -10.91 14.58 16.69
CA SER A 368 -11.17 14.64 18.14
C SER A 368 -12.32 15.61 18.47
N LEU A 369 -12.87 15.52 19.68
CA LEU A 369 -14.10 16.20 20.10
C LEU A 369 -13.81 17.32 21.12
N SER A 370 -14.47 18.48 20.97
CA SER A 370 -14.44 19.54 21.99
C SER A 370 -15.10 19.08 23.31
N PRO A 371 -14.72 19.64 24.48
CA PRO A 371 -15.18 19.15 25.79
C PRO A 371 -16.69 19.23 26.05
N THR A 372 -17.45 19.99 25.25
CA THR A 372 -18.92 20.09 25.28
C THR A 372 -19.59 19.53 24.01
N GLY A 373 -18.82 18.99 23.05
CA GLY A 373 -19.32 18.41 21.81
C GLY A 373 -19.96 19.39 20.81
N VAL A 374 -19.66 20.69 20.90
CA VAL A 374 -20.20 21.71 19.96
C VAL A 374 -19.36 21.89 18.69
N ARG A 375 -18.09 21.47 18.74
CA ARG A 375 -17.15 21.39 17.61
C ARG A 375 -16.35 20.08 17.66
N ALA A 376 -15.85 19.65 16.52
CA ALA A 376 -14.73 18.72 16.41
C ALA A 376 -13.44 19.47 16.01
N VAL A 377 -12.29 18.85 16.23
CA VAL A 377 -10.99 19.23 15.68
C VAL A 377 -10.45 18.09 14.81
N VAL A 378 -9.82 18.43 13.70
CA VAL A 378 -9.34 17.50 12.67
C VAL A 378 -7.92 17.84 12.22
N GLN A 379 -7.22 16.84 11.74
CA GLN A 379 -6.01 16.98 10.94
C GLN A 379 -6.35 16.79 9.45
N PHE A 380 -5.91 17.72 8.60
CA PHE A 380 -6.04 17.61 7.13
C PHE A 380 -4.93 18.42 6.44
N ARG A 381 -4.17 17.82 5.51
CA ARG A 381 -3.03 18.47 4.81
C ARG A 381 -2.05 19.19 5.73
N GLY A 382 -1.65 18.53 6.82
CA GLY A 382 -0.78 19.11 7.83
C GLY A 382 -1.41 20.19 8.72
N ASP A 383 -2.58 20.72 8.38
CA ASP A 383 -3.28 21.73 9.17
C ASP A 383 -4.13 21.13 10.29
N VAL A 384 -4.25 21.88 11.39
CA VAL A 384 -5.20 21.64 12.48
C VAL A 384 -6.41 22.56 12.27
N LEU A 385 -7.56 21.98 11.92
CA LEU A 385 -8.80 22.72 11.71
C LEU A 385 -9.87 22.32 12.72
N THR A 386 -10.80 23.22 13.04
CA THR A 386 -12.00 22.91 13.83
C THR A 386 -13.26 23.12 13.00
N LEU A 387 -14.25 22.23 13.14
CA LEU A 387 -15.55 22.30 12.48
C LEU A 387 -16.70 22.23 13.50
N PRO A 388 -17.79 22.99 13.32
CA PRO A 388 -18.95 22.96 14.21
C PRO A 388 -19.93 21.83 13.90
N LEU A 389 -20.75 21.50 14.89
CA LEU A 389 -21.92 20.63 14.74
C LEU A 389 -23.13 21.34 14.10
N ASP A 390 -23.31 22.62 14.40
CA ASP A 390 -24.55 23.39 14.09
C ASP A 390 -24.21 24.80 13.56
N LYS A 391 -23.53 25.63 14.37
CA LYS A 391 -23.38 27.07 14.08
C LYS A 391 -21.94 27.55 13.89
N GLY A 392 -21.78 28.47 12.95
CA GLY A 392 -20.52 29.10 12.57
C GLY A 392 -19.73 28.27 11.55
N ASP A 393 -18.51 28.74 11.27
CA ASP A 393 -17.69 28.22 10.17
C ASP A 393 -16.62 27.22 10.62
N VAL A 394 -16.00 26.57 9.64
CA VAL A 394 -14.70 25.90 9.82
C VAL A 394 -13.63 26.95 10.12
N ARG A 395 -12.70 26.63 11.03
CA ARG A 395 -11.53 27.49 11.33
C ARG A 395 -10.27 26.69 11.13
N ASN A 396 -9.39 27.16 10.26
CA ASN A 396 -8.00 26.72 10.23
C ASN A 396 -7.26 27.44 11.37
N LEU A 397 -6.55 26.70 12.22
CA LEU A 397 -5.82 27.27 13.37
C LEU A 397 -4.33 27.46 13.07
N THR A 398 -3.85 26.96 11.94
CA THR A 398 -2.43 26.75 11.63
C THR A 398 -2.08 27.43 10.32
N ALA A 399 -2.77 27.08 9.24
CA ALA A 399 -2.62 27.59 7.88
C ALA A 399 -1.17 27.50 7.35
N THR A 400 -0.57 26.31 7.46
CA THR A 400 0.84 26.03 7.14
C THR A 400 0.96 25.00 6.02
N THR A 401 1.55 25.39 4.88
CA THR A 401 1.70 24.54 3.67
C THR A 401 3.01 23.75 3.64
N ASP A 402 3.95 24.03 4.54
CA ASP A 402 5.30 23.47 4.63
C ASP A 402 5.54 22.68 5.93
N ILE A 403 4.50 22.45 6.73
CA ILE A 403 4.55 21.85 8.07
C ILE A 403 3.42 20.82 8.19
N HIS A 404 3.72 19.68 8.81
CA HIS A 404 2.77 18.59 9.05
C HIS A 404 2.41 18.49 10.54
N GLU A 405 1.41 19.26 10.97
CA GLU A 405 0.88 19.20 12.33
C GLU A 405 -0.12 18.03 12.48
N ARG A 406 -0.10 17.34 13.64
CA ARG A 406 -0.68 15.99 13.82
C ARG A 406 -1.39 15.77 15.16
N THR A 407 -2.37 14.86 15.15
CA THR A 407 -3.09 14.37 16.34
C THR A 407 -3.59 15.48 17.29
N PRO A 408 -4.40 16.46 16.83
CA PRO A 408 -4.87 17.54 17.68
C PRO A 408 -5.91 17.07 18.71
N ALA A 409 -5.71 17.46 19.96
CA ALA A 409 -6.59 17.17 21.09
C ALA A 409 -6.95 18.43 21.86
N TRP A 410 -8.22 18.54 22.26
CA TRP A 410 -8.78 19.72 22.94
C TRP A 410 -8.54 19.66 24.46
N SER A 411 -8.21 20.79 25.09
CA SER A 411 -8.14 20.90 26.55
C SER A 411 -9.51 20.67 27.20
N ALA A 412 -9.51 20.10 28.40
CA ALA A 412 -10.73 19.80 29.15
C ALA A 412 -11.56 21.06 29.49
N ASP A 413 -10.91 22.21 29.63
CA ASP A 413 -11.54 23.53 29.85
C ASP A 413 -11.99 24.24 28.55
N GLY A 414 -11.69 23.65 27.39
CA GLY A 414 -12.08 24.14 26.08
C GLY A 414 -11.26 25.29 25.52
N LYS A 415 -10.27 25.85 26.24
CA LYS A 415 -9.55 27.06 25.81
C LYS A 415 -8.43 26.80 24.80
N SER A 416 -7.83 25.61 24.83
CA SER A 416 -6.61 25.28 24.09
C SER A 416 -6.73 23.98 23.30
N ILE A 417 -5.87 23.81 22.31
CA ILE A 417 -5.68 22.59 21.53
C ILE A 417 -4.18 22.28 21.50
N ALA A 418 -3.82 21.03 21.76
CA ALA A 418 -2.45 20.54 21.69
C ALA A 418 -2.30 19.57 20.53
N TYR A 419 -1.14 19.58 19.88
CA TYR A 419 -0.83 18.78 18.70
C TYR A 419 0.70 18.65 18.54
N PHE A 420 1.16 17.68 17.75
CA PHE A 420 2.59 17.60 17.38
C PHE A 420 2.84 18.34 16.06
N SER A 421 4.01 18.96 15.92
CA SER A 421 4.38 19.77 14.75
C SER A 421 5.86 19.63 14.43
N ASP A 422 6.21 19.47 13.15
CA ASP A 422 7.59 19.39 12.68
C ASP A 422 8.19 20.74 12.28
N ALA A 423 7.53 21.87 12.62
CA ALA A 423 7.96 23.23 12.26
C ALA A 423 9.38 23.62 12.74
N SER A 424 9.98 22.83 13.63
CA SER A 424 11.37 23.00 14.09
C SER A 424 12.41 22.23 13.25
N GLY A 425 11.96 21.42 12.29
CA GLY A 425 12.72 20.35 11.63
C GLY A 425 12.53 18.98 12.28
N GLU A 426 12.17 18.95 13.57
CA GLU A 426 11.79 17.76 14.35
C GLU A 426 10.42 17.98 15.00
N TYR A 427 9.75 16.89 15.40
CA TYR A 427 8.45 16.96 16.08
C TYR A 427 8.56 17.56 17.50
N ALA A 428 7.86 18.67 17.72
CA ALA A 428 7.66 19.30 19.02
C ALA A 428 6.17 19.27 19.43
N LEU A 429 5.88 19.40 20.72
CA LEU A 429 4.52 19.54 21.23
C LEU A 429 4.13 21.02 21.22
N HIS A 430 3.13 21.36 20.41
CA HIS A 430 2.60 22.71 20.25
C HIS A 430 1.24 22.82 20.94
N ILE A 431 0.98 23.97 21.56
CA ILE A 431 -0.28 24.26 22.25
C ILE A 431 -0.77 25.65 21.85
N ARG A 432 -1.94 25.73 21.20
CA ARG A 432 -2.54 26.98 20.70
C ARG A 432 -3.93 27.19 21.27
N ASP A 433 -4.43 28.43 21.28
CA ASP A 433 -5.82 28.69 21.69
C ASP A 433 -6.83 28.16 20.65
N GLN A 434 -8.05 27.86 21.07
CA GLN A 434 -9.11 27.27 20.23
C GLN A 434 -9.58 28.14 19.03
N LYS A 435 -9.07 29.36 18.87
CA LYS A 435 -9.37 30.26 17.75
C LYS A 435 -8.16 30.50 16.84
N GLY A 436 -6.94 30.16 17.28
CA GLY A 436 -5.69 30.47 16.59
C GLY A 436 -5.24 31.92 16.72
N GLU A 437 -5.89 32.74 17.57
CA GLU A 437 -5.62 34.18 17.73
C GLU A 437 -4.23 34.49 18.29
N LYS A 438 -3.56 33.53 18.93
CA LYS A 438 -2.23 33.67 19.55
C LYS A 438 -1.20 32.72 18.92
N PRO A 439 0.10 33.03 19.00
CA PRO A 439 1.17 32.08 18.72
C PRO A 439 1.06 30.83 19.61
N ALA A 440 1.50 29.68 19.09
CA ALA A 440 1.55 28.45 19.87
C ALA A 440 2.64 28.52 20.96
N VAL A 441 2.35 27.95 22.13
CA VAL A 441 3.36 27.62 23.13
C VAL A 441 4.05 26.33 22.69
N ILE A 442 5.34 26.44 22.39
CA ILE A 442 6.19 25.30 22.01
C ILE A 442 6.77 24.65 23.28
N ILE A 443 6.74 23.32 23.29
CA ILE A 443 7.41 22.44 24.23
C ILE A 443 8.33 21.53 23.39
N PRO A 444 9.67 21.72 23.45
CA PRO A 444 10.60 20.92 22.67
C PRO A 444 10.63 19.48 23.17
N LEU A 445 10.82 18.54 22.24
CA LEU A 445 10.94 17.11 22.49
C LEU A 445 12.31 16.62 22.00
N GLU A 446 12.60 15.32 22.20
CA GLU A 446 13.75 14.68 21.55
C GLU A 446 13.43 14.41 20.07
N PRO A 447 14.41 14.41 19.15
CA PRO A 447 14.19 13.97 17.77
C PRO A 447 13.51 12.60 17.72
N GLY A 448 12.50 12.42 16.87
CA GLY A 448 11.68 11.21 16.83
C GLY A 448 10.21 11.49 16.52
N PHE A 449 9.37 10.45 16.65
CA PHE A 449 7.94 10.51 16.39
C PHE A 449 7.08 10.30 17.65
N TYR A 450 5.96 11.03 17.73
CA TYR A 450 5.10 11.13 18.92
C TYR A 450 3.61 10.92 18.57
N TYR A 451 2.83 10.40 19.52
CA TYR A 451 1.45 9.99 19.31
C TYR A 451 0.51 10.41 20.44
N ASN A 452 -0.73 10.74 20.06
CA ASN A 452 -1.93 10.80 20.91
C ASN A 452 -1.78 11.64 22.20
N PRO A 453 -1.78 12.98 22.13
CA PRO A 453 -1.78 13.84 23.31
C PRO A 453 -3.14 13.78 24.01
N VAL A 454 -3.17 13.37 25.28
CA VAL A 454 -4.38 13.27 26.11
C VAL A 454 -4.28 14.23 27.31
N TRP A 455 -5.15 15.24 27.33
CA TRP A 455 -5.20 16.26 28.38
C TRP A 455 -5.72 15.72 29.72
N SER A 456 -5.16 16.22 30.81
CA SER A 456 -5.73 16.05 32.15
C SER A 456 -7.06 16.80 32.31
N PRO A 457 -8.00 16.33 33.15
CA PRO A 457 -9.26 17.02 33.44
C PRO A 457 -9.10 18.46 33.97
N ASP A 458 -8.00 18.79 34.64
CA ASP A 458 -7.67 20.16 35.09
C ASP A 458 -7.03 21.05 33.99
N SER A 459 -6.76 20.49 32.80
CA SER A 459 -6.05 21.13 31.68
C SER A 459 -4.62 21.60 31.96
N LYS A 460 -3.96 21.12 33.03
CA LYS A 460 -2.57 21.48 33.37
C LYS A 460 -1.50 20.51 32.86
N LYS A 461 -1.88 19.32 32.40
CA LYS A 461 -0.96 18.26 31.98
C LYS A 461 -1.45 17.58 30.70
N ILE A 462 -0.51 17.00 29.96
CA ILE A 462 -0.78 16.21 28.76
C ILE A 462 0.06 14.94 28.85
N VAL A 463 -0.58 13.77 28.78
CA VAL A 463 0.10 12.47 28.63
C VAL A 463 0.15 12.09 27.15
N PHE A 464 1.24 11.49 26.70
CA PHE A 464 1.47 11.08 25.32
C PHE A 464 2.47 9.91 25.26
N ARG A 465 2.62 9.29 24.10
CA ARG A 465 3.62 8.24 23.86
C ARG A 465 4.51 8.54 22.66
N ASP A 466 5.63 7.83 22.54
CA ASP A 466 6.59 8.01 21.45
C ASP A 466 7.04 6.70 20.79
N LYS A 467 7.79 6.81 19.69
CA LYS A 467 8.32 5.64 18.95
C LYS A 467 9.35 4.82 19.75
N ARG A 468 9.90 5.36 20.84
CA ARG A 468 10.88 4.68 21.72
C ARG A 468 10.18 3.85 22.81
N LEU A 469 8.91 3.49 22.58
CA LEU A 469 8.06 2.69 23.47
C LEU A 469 7.73 3.34 24.82
N ARG A 470 8.00 4.65 25.02
CA ARG A 470 7.79 5.33 26.31
C ARG A 470 6.40 5.94 26.44
N LEU A 471 5.83 5.86 27.64
CA LEU A 471 4.67 6.63 28.09
C LEU A 471 5.18 7.80 28.95
N GLN A 472 4.80 9.03 28.61
CA GLN A 472 5.31 10.25 29.26
C GLN A 472 4.19 11.27 29.47
N TYR A 473 4.37 12.18 30.43
CA TYR A 473 3.54 13.39 30.52
C TYR A 473 4.37 14.65 30.61
N VAL A 474 3.81 15.77 30.17
CA VAL A 474 4.32 17.11 30.44
C VAL A 474 3.42 17.84 31.42
N ASP A 475 4.02 18.56 32.35
CA ASP A 475 3.37 19.58 33.17
C ASP A 475 3.51 20.95 32.51
N LEU A 476 2.40 21.64 32.25
CA LEU A 476 2.38 22.83 31.39
C LEU A 476 2.82 24.12 32.12
N ASP A 477 2.67 24.19 33.44
CA ASP A 477 3.12 25.33 34.24
C ASP A 477 4.66 25.36 34.32
N SER A 478 5.29 24.17 34.49
CA SER A 478 6.76 24.02 34.56
C SER A 478 7.45 23.69 33.24
N LYS A 479 6.67 23.31 32.21
CA LYS A 479 7.12 22.69 30.95
C LYS A 479 7.96 21.40 31.13
N LYS A 480 7.96 20.79 32.31
CA LYS A 480 8.75 19.58 32.59
C LYS A 480 8.07 18.33 32.05
N ILE A 481 8.77 17.61 31.17
CA ILE A 481 8.42 16.25 30.76
C ILE A 481 8.86 15.25 31.86
N SER A 482 8.11 14.18 32.06
CA SER A 482 8.42 13.10 32.98
C SER A 482 7.87 11.77 32.45
N GLN A 483 8.71 10.75 32.41
CA GLN A 483 8.33 9.39 32.02
C GLN A 483 7.46 8.73 33.10
N ILE A 484 6.51 7.90 32.67
CA ILE A 484 5.59 7.11 33.50
C ILE A 484 6.02 5.65 33.49
N ASP A 485 6.22 5.11 32.28
CA ASP A 485 6.63 3.73 32.02
C ASP A 485 7.17 3.59 30.58
N GLU A 486 7.64 2.40 30.21
CA GLU A 486 8.09 2.01 28.87
C GLU A 486 7.70 0.55 28.57
N ASP A 487 7.34 0.25 27.32
CA ASP A 487 7.03 -1.13 26.90
C ASP A 487 8.31 -1.86 26.48
N THR A 488 8.33 -3.19 26.64
CA THR A 488 9.47 -4.06 26.34
C THR A 488 9.50 -4.50 24.87
N TYR A 489 8.35 -4.50 24.18
CA TYR A 489 8.22 -5.10 22.84
C TYR A 489 7.59 -4.13 21.84
N ASP A 490 8.30 -3.86 20.75
CA ASP A 490 7.76 -3.16 19.57
C ASP A 490 6.85 -4.11 18.78
N ARG A 491 5.58 -3.73 18.64
CA ARG A 491 4.50 -4.48 17.95
C ARG A 491 3.45 -3.49 17.43
N PRO A 492 2.68 -3.81 16.37
CA PRO A 492 1.71 -2.85 15.84
C PRO A 492 0.49 -2.62 16.74
N ASP A 493 0.17 -3.56 17.63
CA ASP A 493 -0.87 -3.42 18.66
C ASP A 493 -0.37 -2.71 19.94
N GLN A 494 0.90 -2.28 19.97
CA GLN A 494 1.47 -1.56 21.10
C GLN A 494 0.81 -0.19 21.26
N ASN A 495 0.04 -0.03 22.35
CA ASN A 495 -0.63 1.20 22.74
C ASN A 495 -0.98 1.17 24.23
N PHE A 496 -0.62 2.22 24.98
CA PHE A 496 -0.83 2.29 26.43
C PHE A 496 -2.26 2.62 26.86
N ASN A 497 -3.10 3.17 25.96
CA ASN A 497 -4.45 3.69 26.24
C ASN A 497 -4.56 4.51 27.54
N PRO A 498 -3.73 5.57 27.72
CA PRO A 498 -3.66 6.29 28.99
C PRO A 498 -4.94 7.07 29.28
N ASN A 499 -5.51 6.87 30.47
CA ASN A 499 -6.71 7.56 30.93
C ASN A 499 -6.49 8.24 32.30
N TRP A 500 -7.01 9.46 32.47
CA TRP A 500 -6.82 10.27 33.68
C TRP A 500 -7.93 10.04 34.71
N SER A 501 -7.59 10.03 36.00
CA SER A 501 -8.59 10.13 37.06
C SER A 501 -9.34 11.47 36.99
N PRO A 502 -10.63 11.54 37.39
CA PRO A 502 -11.39 12.79 37.37
C PRO A 502 -10.75 13.95 38.14
N ASP A 503 -9.91 13.66 39.15
CA ASP A 503 -9.17 14.64 39.95
C ASP A 503 -7.76 14.99 39.41
N SER A 504 -7.37 14.45 38.25
CA SER A 504 -6.05 14.63 37.60
C SER A 504 -4.82 14.16 38.41
N ARG A 505 -5.00 13.37 39.47
CA ARG A 505 -3.88 12.87 40.31
C ARG A 505 -3.32 11.50 39.92
N TRP A 506 -4.04 10.75 39.09
CA TRP A 506 -3.65 9.41 38.65
C TRP A 506 -3.81 9.26 37.13
N ILE A 507 -2.96 8.41 36.55
CA ILE A 507 -3.10 7.91 35.18
C ILE A 507 -3.22 6.39 35.26
N THR A 508 -4.19 5.82 34.57
CA THR A 508 -4.29 4.38 34.32
C THR A 508 -3.85 4.07 32.89
N TYR A 509 -3.27 2.91 32.65
CA TYR A 509 -2.79 2.46 31.33
C TYR A 509 -2.67 0.94 31.28
N ASN A 510 -2.63 0.35 30.09
CA ASN A 510 -2.21 -1.03 29.87
C ASN A 510 -0.77 -1.09 29.35
N LYS A 511 -0.06 -2.18 29.63
CA LYS A 511 1.34 -2.42 29.20
C LYS A 511 1.59 -3.91 29.01
N ARG A 512 2.41 -4.29 28.02
CA ARG A 512 2.80 -5.70 27.82
C ARG A 512 3.85 -6.14 28.84
N LEU A 513 3.66 -7.35 29.38
CA LEU A 513 4.56 -8.02 30.31
C LEU A 513 5.52 -8.96 29.57
N PRO A 514 6.61 -9.43 30.21
CA PRO A 514 7.55 -10.40 29.62
C PRO A 514 6.93 -11.76 29.18
N ASN A 515 5.71 -12.09 29.63
CA ASN A 515 4.95 -13.25 29.15
C ASN A 515 4.08 -12.95 27.91
N ASN A 516 4.28 -11.79 27.28
CA ASN A 516 3.54 -11.26 26.13
C ASN A 516 2.06 -10.89 26.36
N LEU A 517 1.49 -11.11 27.55
CA LEU A 517 0.16 -10.63 27.92
C LEU A 517 0.23 -9.17 28.40
N GLN A 518 -0.85 -8.41 28.20
CA GLN A 518 -1.00 -7.06 28.72
C GLN A 518 -1.68 -7.04 30.09
N ALA A 519 -1.20 -6.16 30.97
CA ALA A 519 -1.77 -5.90 32.29
C ALA A 519 -2.10 -4.41 32.48
N VAL A 520 -3.04 -4.14 33.38
CA VAL A 520 -3.47 -2.78 33.75
C VAL A 520 -2.62 -2.26 34.90
N PHE A 521 -2.23 -0.98 34.82
CA PHE A 521 -1.40 -0.28 35.80
C PHE A 521 -2.02 1.06 36.22
N LEU A 522 -1.65 1.54 37.40
CA LEU A 522 -1.92 2.89 37.91
C LEU A 522 -0.61 3.62 38.23
N TYR A 523 -0.44 4.83 37.69
CA TYR A 523 0.62 5.77 38.06
C TYR A 523 0.07 6.90 38.93
N ASN A 524 0.69 7.10 40.09
CA ASN A 524 0.42 8.19 41.03
C ASN A 524 1.33 9.39 40.72
N LEU A 525 0.77 10.58 40.49
CA LEU A 525 1.55 11.77 40.13
C LEU A 525 2.31 12.43 41.29
N ALA A 526 1.90 12.20 42.54
CA ALA A 526 2.61 12.71 43.72
C ALA A 526 3.82 11.84 44.06
N ASP A 527 3.60 10.52 44.15
CA ASP A 527 4.62 9.53 44.53
C ASP A 527 5.51 9.10 43.34
N LYS A 528 5.09 9.43 42.11
CA LYS A 528 5.74 9.09 40.83
C LYS A 528 6.02 7.59 40.68
N LYS A 529 5.04 6.78 41.08
CA LYS A 529 5.14 5.34 41.13
C LYS A 529 4.00 4.68 40.35
N SER A 530 4.37 3.75 39.49
CA SER A 530 3.46 2.80 38.83
C SER A 530 3.19 1.59 39.73
N SER A 531 1.96 1.08 39.71
CA SER A 531 1.51 -0.12 40.44
C SER A 531 0.64 -0.97 39.51
N GLN A 532 0.98 -2.25 39.36
CA GLN A 532 0.21 -3.20 38.56
C GLN A 532 -1.09 -3.60 39.29
N LEU A 533 -2.21 -3.72 38.56
CA LEU A 533 -3.52 -4.09 39.11
C LEU A 533 -3.98 -5.50 38.72
N THR A 534 -3.77 -5.91 37.46
CA THR A 534 -4.12 -7.26 37.01
C THR A 534 -2.92 -8.19 37.10
N ASP A 535 -3.16 -9.47 37.39
CA ASP A 535 -2.13 -10.45 37.76
C ASP A 535 -1.23 -10.93 36.60
N GLY A 536 -1.48 -10.47 35.37
CA GLY A 536 -0.75 -10.89 34.17
C GLY A 536 -1.12 -12.29 33.65
N ARG A 537 -2.23 -12.90 34.11
CA ARG A 537 -2.75 -14.21 33.63
C ARG A 537 -3.90 -14.08 32.63
N SER A 538 -4.20 -12.88 32.17
CA SER A 538 -5.21 -12.59 31.15
C SER A 538 -4.82 -11.32 30.39
N GLU A 539 -5.17 -11.26 29.10
CA GLU A 539 -4.89 -10.10 28.25
C GLU A 539 -5.83 -8.95 28.62
N ALA A 540 -5.36 -7.98 29.40
CA ALA A 540 -6.18 -6.90 29.98
C ALA A 540 -5.88 -5.53 29.35
N ASN A 541 -6.93 -4.88 28.84
CA ASN A 541 -6.83 -3.71 27.93
C ASN A 541 -7.91 -2.63 28.23
N GLU A 542 -7.72 -1.45 27.62
CA GLU A 542 -8.65 -0.30 27.64
C GLU A 542 -9.10 0.16 29.05
N PRO A 543 -8.17 0.45 29.98
CA PRO A 543 -8.54 0.86 31.33
C PRO A 543 -9.07 2.32 31.36
N VAL A 544 -10.27 2.53 31.90
CA VAL A 544 -10.92 3.85 31.99
C VAL A 544 -11.60 4.10 33.34
N PHE A 545 -11.40 5.28 33.92
CA PHE A 545 -12.04 5.68 35.17
C PHE A 545 -13.53 6.00 35.01
N SER A 546 -14.34 5.71 36.04
CA SER A 546 -15.70 6.25 36.15
C SER A 546 -15.68 7.76 36.39
N LYS A 547 -16.70 8.47 35.90
CA LYS A 547 -16.82 9.94 36.02
C LYS A 547 -16.76 10.47 37.47
N ASP A 548 -17.16 9.64 38.43
CA ASP A 548 -17.14 9.95 39.86
C ASP A 548 -15.89 9.43 40.60
N GLY A 549 -14.95 8.77 39.91
CA GLY A 549 -13.68 8.32 40.46
C GLY A 549 -13.79 7.16 41.47
N LYS A 550 -14.91 6.42 41.50
CA LYS A 550 -15.09 5.26 42.38
C LYS A 550 -14.62 3.94 41.77
N TYR A 551 -14.68 3.83 40.44
CA TYR A 551 -14.39 2.60 39.72
C TYR A 551 -13.36 2.82 38.61
N LEU A 552 -12.60 1.77 38.32
CA LEU A 552 -11.81 1.64 37.09
C LEU A 552 -12.39 0.47 36.29
N PHE A 553 -12.81 0.71 35.06
CA PHE A 553 -13.26 -0.33 34.14
C PHE A 553 -12.14 -0.75 33.21
N PHE A 554 -12.09 -2.02 32.83
CA PHE A 554 -11.23 -2.55 31.78
C PHE A 554 -11.90 -3.79 31.19
N TYR A 555 -11.42 -4.32 30.05
CA TYR A 555 -11.79 -5.68 29.63
C TYR A 555 -10.58 -6.60 29.65
N ALA A 556 -10.82 -7.89 29.91
CA ALA A 556 -9.77 -8.90 29.86
C ALA A 556 -10.23 -10.24 29.27
N SER A 557 -9.30 -10.92 28.60
CA SER A 557 -9.50 -12.25 28.01
C SER A 557 -8.62 -13.32 28.65
N THR A 558 -9.25 -14.45 29.03
CA THR A 558 -8.59 -15.68 29.46
C THR A 558 -8.27 -16.64 28.31
N ASN A 559 -8.80 -16.42 27.09
CA ASN A 559 -8.60 -17.32 25.94
C ASN A 559 -7.60 -16.80 24.88
N TYR A 560 -6.92 -15.68 25.15
CA TYR A 560 -5.97 -15.03 24.25
C TYR A 560 -4.66 -15.81 23.98
N ALA A 561 -4.38 -16.92 24.68
CA ALA A 561 -3.06 -17.57 24.73
C ALA A 561 -2.43 -18.01 23.37
N GLN A 562 -3.20 -18.13 22.29
CA GLN A 562 -2.67 -18.41 20.94
C GLN A 562 -2.47 -17.15 20.08
N ASN A 563 -2.94 -15.98 20.54
CA ASN A 563 -2.77 -14.69 19.89
C ASN A 563 -1.50 -13.94 20.37
N THR A 564 -0.82 -14.42 21.43
CA THR A 564 0.41 -13.83 21.96
C THR A 564 1.56 -13.78 20.94
N GLY A 565 1.48 -14.57 19.86
CA GLY A 565 2.42 -14.59 18.73
C GLY A 565 2.36 -13.38 17.80
N TRP A 566 1.18 -12.74 17.67
CA TRP A 566 0.84 -11.69 16.68
C TRP A 566 1.12 -12.03 15.21
N LEU A 567 2.39 -12.21 14.82
CA LEU A 567 2.80 -12.49 13.44
C LEU A 567 2.55 -13.96 13.05
N ASP A 568 2.32 -14.84 14.01
CA ASP A 568 2.14 -16.29 13.84
C ASP A 568 0.77 -16.67 13.25
N MET A 569 0.74 -17.58 12.26
CA MET A 569 -0.49 -18.11 11.66
C MET A 569 -1.33 -18.96 12.65
N THR A 570 -0.76 -19.48 13.74
CA THR A 570 -1.52 -20.19 14.80
C THR A 570 -2.57 -19.31 15.51
N SER A 571 -2.45 -17.99 15.40
CA SER A 571 -3.43 -17.00 15.87
C SER A 571 -4.70 -16.92 15.00
N PHE A 572 -4.67 -17.43 13.76
CA PHE A 572 -5.79 -17.25 12.84
C PHE A 572 -7.04 -18.02 13.30
N GLU A 573 -8.21 -17.40 13.09
CA GLU A 573 -9.53 -17.85 13.57
C GLU A 573 -9.65 -18.00 15.12
N ARG A 574 -8.64 -17.61 15.91
CA ARG A 574 -8.67 -17.65 17.38
C ARG A 574 -9.38 -16.43 17.96
N ASN A 575 -10.71 -16.40 17.85
CA ASN A 575 -11.57 -15.36 18.42
C ASN A 575 -11.25 -15.11 19.92
N THR A 576 -10.65 -13.95 20.21
CA THR A 576 -10.46 -13.46 21.59
C THR A 576 -11.83 -13.03 22.13
N LEU A 577 -12.25 -13.68 23.22
CA LEU A 577 -13.44 -13.31 23.98
C LEU A 577 -12.99 -12.70 25.30
N SER A 578 -13.50 -11.51 25.60
CA SER A 578 -13.20 -10.74 26.79
C SER A 578 -14.47 -10.52 27.63
N SER A 579 -14.31 -10.39 28.94
CA SER A 579 -15.33 -9.85 29.84
C SER A 579 -14.96 -8.43 30.28
N ILE A 580 -15.93 -7.58 30.59
CA ILE A 580 -15.67 -6.27 31.22
C ILE A 580 -15.63 -6.45 32.74
N TYR A 581 -14.63 -5.85 33.37
CA TYR A 581 -14.42 -5.86 34.81
C TYR A 581 -14.47 -4.44 35.38
N ALA A 582 -14.77 -4.33 36.67
CA ALA A 582 -14.72 -3.10 37.45
C ALA A 582 -13.87 -3.30 38.70
N VAL A 583 -12.86 -2.45 38.91
CA VAL A 583 -12.08 -2.38 40.15
C VAL A 583 -12.77 -1.39 41.09
N VAL A 584 -13.05 -1.79 42.33
CA VAL A 584 -13.58 -0.89 43.37
C VAL A 584 -12.40 -0.20 44.06
N LEU A 585 -12.19 1.08 43.75
CA LEU A 585 -10.92 1.76 43.99
C LEU A 585 -10.61 2.04 45.47
N ALA A 586 -11.62 2.46 46.24
CA ALA A 586 -11.51 2.69 47.68
C ALA A 586 -12.15 1.55 48.48
N ASN A 587 -11.54 1.15 49.59
CA ASN A 587 -11.96 0.01 50.41
C ASN A 587 -13.29 0.22 51.16
N ASN A 588 -13.77 1.46 51.24
CA ASN A 588 -15.04 1.84 51.86
C ASN A 588 -16.19 2.07 50.84
N VAL A 589 -15.94 1.87 49.55
CA VAL A 589 -16.97 1.96 48.50
C VAL A 589 -17.59 0.57 48.27
N PRO A 590 -18.94 0.43 48.25
CA PRO A 590 -19.59 -0.82 47.90
C PRO A 590 -19.26 -1.29 46.47
N SER A 591 -19.29 -2.60 46.25
CA SER A 591 -19.25 -3.15 44.89
C SER A 591 -20.42 -2.62 44.04
N PRO A 592 -20.22 -2.28 42.75
CA PRO A 592 -21.31 -1.93 41.84
C PRO A 592 -22.27 -3.09 41.59
N LEU A 593 -21.97 -4.28 42.12
CA LEU A 593 -22.79 -5.49 42.04
C LEU A 593 -23.20 -6.03 43.42
N ALA A 594 -23.01 -5.27 44.51
CA ALA A 594 -23.41 -5.67 45.87
C ALA A 594 -24.88 -6.13 45.92
N PRO A 595 -25.27 -7.12 46.75
CA PRO A 595 -26.66 -7.59 46.80
C PRO A 595 -27.66 -6.46 47.10
N GLU A 596 -28.75 -6.44 46.34
CA GLU A 596 -29.91 -5.57 46.56
C GLU A 596 -31.03 -6.38 47.23
N SER A 597 -31.88 -5.74 48.03
CA SER A 597 -33.04 -6.35 48.67
C SER A 597 -34.22 -5.37 48.69
N ASP A 598 -35.42 -5.92 48.56
CA ASP A 598 -36.70 -5.18 48.60
C ASP A 598 -37.25 -5.03 50.04
N ASP A 599 -36.47 -5.39 51.07
CA ASP A 599 -36.84 -5.21 52.49
C ASP A 599 -37.20 -3.75 52.82
N GLU A 600 -38.26 -3.53 53.59
CA GLU A 600 -38.66 -2.18 54.01
C GLU A 600 -37.58 -1.51 54.87
N GLN A 601 -36.90 -0.50 54.31
CA GLN A 601 -35.81 0.18 54.99
C GLN A 601 -36.34 1.14 56.07
N GLU A 602 -36.01 0.87 57.33
CA GLU A 602 -36.06 1.89 58.39
C GLU A 602 -35.25 3.12 57.96
N LYS A 603 -35.80 4.31 58.22
CA LYS A 603 -35.13 5.59 57.96
C LYS A 603 -33.93 5.80 58.90
N LYS A 604 -32.79 5.21 58.56
CA LYS A 604 -31.50 5.58 59.15
C LYS A 604 -31.16 7.01 58.73
N GLU A 605 -30.66 7.79 59.68
CA GLU A 605 -30.17 9.14 59.41
C GLU A 605 -29.04 9.10 58.37
N ALA A 606 -28.96 10.13 57.53
CA ALA A 606 -28.01 10.17 56.44
C ALA A 606 -26.57 10.30 56.98
N GLY A 607 -25.88 9.16 57.10
CA GLY A 607 -24.46 9.10 57.40
C GLY A 607 -23.67 10.07 56.52
N ALA A 608 -22.68 10.74 57.12
CA ALA A 608 -22.02 11.89 56.52
C ALA A 608 -21.59 11.62 55.08
N LYS A 609 -22.14 12.38 54.13
CA LYS A 609 -21.70 12.34 52.72
C LYS A 609 -20.22 12.64 52.68
N ASP A 610 -19.43 11.73 52.12
CA ASP A 610 -18.07 12.06 51.74
C ASP A 610 -18.14 13.22 50.73
N THR A 611 -17.59 14.36 51.13
CA THR A 611 -17.56 15.60 50.34
C THR A 611 -16.26 15.74 49.55
N SER A 612 -15.35 14.77 49.69
CA SER A 612 -14.18 14.63 48.85
C SER A 612 -14.58 14.44 47.39
N LYS A 613 -14.26 15.42 46.54
CA LYS A 613 -14.27 15.28 45.07
C LYS A 613 -13.02 14.57 44.54
N GLN A 614 -12.29 13.86 45.40
CA GLN A 614 -10.96 13.34 45.13
C GLN A 614 -11.01 11.82 44.90
N THR A 615 -10.32 11.33 43.88
CA THR A 615 -10.26 9.91 43.52
C THR A 615 -9.40 9.18 44.56
N ARG A 616 -10.03 8.58 45.57
CA ARG A 616 -9.36 7.72 46.55
C ARG A 616 -9.10 6.34 45.94
N ILE A 617 -7.86 5.89 46.03
CA ILE A 617 -7.41 4.56 45.61
C ILE A 617 -6.62 3.99 46.78
N ASP A 618 -7.11 2.91 47.37
CA ASP A 618 -6.36 2.10 48.33
C ASP A 618 -5.76 0.92 47.56
N LEU A 619 -4.45 0.70 47.59
CA LEU A 619 -3.79 -0.34 46.80
C LEU A 619 -3.75 -1.72 47.48
N GLU A 620 -3.99 -1.79 48.79
CA GLU A 620 -3.98 -3.05 49.55
C GLU A 620 -5.16 -3.94 49.13
N ASN A 621 -4.89 -5.19 48.72
CA ASN A 621 -5.88 -6.16 48.27
C ASN A 621 -6.85 -5.58 47.19
N ILE A 622 -6.30 -4.82 46.23
CA ILE A 622 -7.07 -4.19 45.15
C ILE A 622 -7.45 -5.19 44.04
N ASP A 623 -6.66 -6.24 43.87
CA ASP A 623 -6.94 -7.43 43.06
C ASP A 623 -8.20 -8.17 43.54
N GLN A 624 -8.37 -8.29 44.86
CA GLN A 624 -9.57 -8.88 45.49
C GLN A 624 -10.82 -7.98 45.39
N ARG A 625 -10.69 -6.78 44.81
CA ARG A 625 -11.78 -5.82 44.56
C ARG A 625 -12.11 -5.66 43.07
N ILE A 626 -11.64 -6.58 42.23
CA ILE A 626 -12.01 -6.70 40.82
C ILE A 626 -13.26 -7.58 40.68
N VAL A 627 -14.34 -7.03 40.12
CA VAL A 627 -15.59 -7.77 39.84
C VAL A 627 -15.91 -7.78 38.34
N ALA A 628 -16.33 -8.93 37.81
CA ALA A 628 -16.82 -9.04 36.44
C ALA A 628 -18.23 -8.44 36.34
N LEU A 629 -18.48 -7.55 35.36
CA LEU A 629 -19.82 -7.04 35.09
C LEU A 629 -20.71 -8.12 34.47
N PRO A 630 -22.05 -8.11 34.70
CA PRO A 630 -23.00 -9.07 34.13
C PRO A 630 -23.27 -8.80 32.65
N LEU A 631 -22.22 -8.91 31.83
CA LEU A 631 -22.22 -8.70 30.39
C LEU A 631 -21.68 -9.97 29.67
N PRO A 632 -22.21 -10.31 28.49
CA PRO A 632 -21.78 -11.51 27.77
C PRO A 632 -20.36 -11.36 27.24
N ALA A 633 -19.52 -12.40 27.36
CA ALA A 633 -18.15 -12.37 26.86
C ALA A 633 -18.11 -12.20 25.33
N GLN A 634 -17.39 -11.17 24.85
CA GLN A 634 -17.42 -10.68 23.47
C GLN A 634 -16.08 -10.05 23.04
N SER A 635 -15.95 -9.72 21.75
CA SER A 635 -14.83 -8.96 21.19
C SER A 635 -15.00 -7.45 21.45
N TYR A 636 -14.78 -7.03 22.70
CA TYR A 636 -14.72 -5.61 23.05
C TYR A 636 -13.52 -4.89 22.41
N ARG A 637 -13.68 -3.60 22.10
CA ARG A 637 -12.65 -2.79 21.41
C ARG A 637 -12.29 -1.47 22.09
N GLN A 638 -13.24 -0.81 22.73
CA GLN A 638 -13.06 0.54 23.28
C GLN A 638 -14.02 0.76 24.45
N LEU A 639 -13.54 1.37 25.54
CA LEU A 639 -14.35 1.73 26.71
C LEU A 639 -14.39 3.25 26.95
N ASN A 640 -15.43 3.75 27.63
CA ASN A 640 -15.45 5.13 28.12
C ASN A 640 -16.35 5.34 29.36
N GLY A 641 -15.76 5.84 30.45
CA GLY A 641 -16.47 6.11 31.72
C GLY A 641 -16.86 7.57 31.98
N LEU A 642 -16.80 8.48 30.99
CA LEU A 642 -17.07 9.92 31.19
C LEU A 642 -18.56 10.25 31.39
N VAL A 643 -19.47 9.34 31.02
CA VAL A 643 -20.92 9.53 31.15
C VAL A 643 -21.35 9.22 32.58
N ASN A 644 -21.99 10.18 33.27
CA ASN A 644 -22.32 10.02 34.69
C ASN A 644 -23.22 8.80 34.96
N GLY A 645 -22.81 7.94 35.90
CA GLY A 645 -23.53 6.71 36.26
C GLY A 645 -23.52 5.59 35.21
N LYS A 646 -22.74 5.74 34.13
CA LYS A 646 -22.72 4.82 32.99
C LYS A 646 -21.31 4.44 32.55
N LEU A 647 -21.19 3.27 31.95
CA LEU A 647 -20.05 2.87 31.12
C LEU A 647 -20.51 2.77 29.66
N LEU A 648 -19.85 3.46 28.74
CA LEU A 648 -19.99 3.15 27.31
C LEU A 648 -18.96 2.11 26.90
N TYR A 649 -19.36 1.17 26.05
CA TYR A 649 -18.45 0.16 25.49
C TYR A 649 -18.80 -0.16 24.03
N GLN A 650 -17.79 -0.37 23.20
CA GLN A 650 -17.97 -0.88 21.83
C GLN A 650 -17.68 -2.38 21.77
N SER A 651 -18.60 -3.11 21.16
CA SER A 651 -18.45 -4.52 20.77
C SER A 651 -18.76 -4.63 19.27
N ASP A 652 -17.87 -5.27 18.51
CA ASP A 652 -17.81 -5.20 17.05
C ASP A 652 -17.96 -3.75 16.54
N ASN A 653 -19.05 -3.44 15.83
CA ASN A 653 -19.38 -2.14 15.25
C ASN A 653 -20.59 -1.47 15.95
N THR A 654 -20.90 -1.88 17.19
CA THR A 654 -22.04 -1.39 17.98
C THR A 654 -21.57 -0.77 19.30
N LEU A 655 -22.08 0.43 19.60
CA LEU A 655 -21.85 1.16 20.83
C LEU A 655 -23.01 0.95 21.81
N TYR A 656 -22.68 0.53 23.02
CA TYR A 656 -23.61 0.26 24.10
C TYR A 656 -23.44 1.26 25.26
N SER A 657 -24.50 1.40 26.04
CA SER A 657 -24.57 2.20 27.27
C SER A 657 -24.99 1.28 28.43
N TYR A 658 -24.04 0.87 29.27
CA TYR A 658 -24.31 0.16 30.52
C TYR A 658 -24.64 1.16 31.65
N ASP A 659 -25.87 1.10 32.16
CA ASP A 659 -26.31 1.78 33.37
C ASP A 659 -25.84 0.98 34.59
N ILE A 660 -24.93 1.57 35.39
CA ILE A 660 -24.24 0.85 36.47
C ILE A 660 -25.23 0.48 37.58
N ALA A 661 -26.17 1.38 37.92
CA ALA A 661 -27.14 1.16 38.98
C ALA A 661 -28.24 0.17 38.57
N LYS A 662 -28.73 0.24 37.32
CA LYS A 662 -29.74 -0.71 36.80
C LYS A 662 -29.15 -2.03 36.31
N ARG A 663 -27.82 -2.18 36.32
CA ARG A 663 -27.07 -3.34 35.83
C ARG A 663 -27.44 -3.74 34.39
N LYS A 664 -27.86 -2.77 33.58
CA LYS A 664 -28.51 -2.98 32.26
C LYS A 664 -27.75 -2.28 31.15
N SER A 665 -27.54 -2.99 30.04
CA SER A 665 -27.00 -2.42 28.80
C SER A 665 -28.10 -2.11 27.80
N ASP A 666 -28.02 -0.94 27.15
CA ASP A 666 -28.86 -0.52 26.04
C ASP A 666 -28.00 -0.13 24.82
N VAL A 667 -28.47 -0.43 23.61
CA VAL A 667 -27.80 -0.03 22.36
C VAL A 667 -27.93 1.48 22.15
N LEU A 668 -26.79 2.17 22.02
CA LEU A 668 -26.71 3.61 21.80
C LEU A 668 -26.60 3.96 20.31
N LEU A 669 -25.77 3.23 19.55
CA LEU A 669 -25.52 3.39 18.11
C LEU A 669 -25.09 2.06 17.47
N ASN A 670 -25.48 1.82 16.22
CA ASN A 670 -25.08 0.66 15.41
C ASN A 670 -24.32 1.12 14.15
N GLY A 671 -23.35 0.34 13.68
CA GLY A 671 -22.66 0.57 12.40
C GLY A 671 -21.55 1.61 12.45
N ILE A 672 -20.86 1.74 13.59
CA ILE A 672 -19.74 2.65 13.79
C ILE A 672 -18.40 1.89 13.77
N ASN A 673 -17.33 2.57 13.38
CA ASN A 673 -15.96 2.08 13.44
C ASN A 673 -15.33 2.41 14.81
N GLY A 674 -15.59 3.61 15.34
CA GLY A 674 -15.09 4.09 16.63
C GLY A 674 -15.82 5.35 17.11
N TYR A 675 -15.56 5.77 18.35
CA TYR A 675 -16.21 6.94 18.98
C TYR A 675 -15.28 7.73 19.91
N ALA A 676 -15.70 8.96 20.26
CA ALA A 676 -15.09 9.76 21.33
C ALA A 676 -16.19 10.48 22.13
N VAL A 677 -16.06 10.57 23.45
CA VAL A 677 -17.05 11.21 24.34
C VAL A 677 -16.56 12.58 24.79
N SER A 678 -17.46 13.56 24.88
CA SER A 678 -17.13 14.90 25.35
C SER A 678 -16.76 14.89 26.83
N GLN A 679 -15.90 15.83 27.26
CA GLN A 679 -15.41 15.89 28.64
C GLN A 679 -16.52 16.09 29.69
N ASN A 680 -17.64 16.72 29.33
CA ASN A 680 -18.84 16.79 30.20
C ASN A 680 -19.70 15.50 30.20
N GLY A 681 -19.46 14.55 29.30
CA GLY A 681 -20.19 13.28 29.20
C GLY A 681 -21.56 13.35 28.50
N GLU A 682 -21.93 14.50 27.93
CA GLU A 682 -23.27 14.73 27.33
C GLU A 682 -23.36 14.41 25.82
N LYS A 683 -22.22 14.45 25.13
CA LYS A 683 -22.10 14.28 23.68
C LYS A 683 -21.09 13.21 23.33
N LEU A 684 -21.27 12.60 22.15
CA LEU A 684 -20.29 11.72 21.55
C LEU A 684 -20.14 12.00 20.06
N LEU A 685 -18.90 11.94 19.58
CA LEU A 685 -18.53 11.84 18.17
C LEU A 685 -18.54 10.36 17.79
N TYR A 686 -19.16 10.01 16.67
CA TYR A 686 -19.00 8.70 16.03
C TYR A 686 -18.36 8.86 14.65
N VAL A 687 -17.68 7.80 14.19
CA VAL A 687 -17.09 7.69 12.85
C VAL A 687 -17.51 6.36 12.23
N THR A 688 -17.86 6.35 10.96
CA THR A 688 -18.15 5.15 10.15
C THR A 688 -17.18 5.08 8.95
N SER A 689 -17.41 4.18 7.98
CA SER A 689 -16.67 4.17 6.72
C SER A 689 -17.08 5.27 5.73
N THR A 690 -18.11 6.07 6.02
CA THR A 690 -18.68 7.05 5.08
C THR A 690 -19.10 8.39 5.71
N ALA A 691 -19.26 8.47 7.04
CA ALA A 691 -19.68 9.67 7.74
C ALA A 691 -19.05 9.77 9.14
N ALA A 692 -19.01 10.99 9.67
CA ALA A 692 -18.78 11.25 11.09
C ALA A 692 -19.85 12.23 11.59
N GLY A 693 -20.25 12.13 12.86
CA GLY A 693 -21.32 12.97 13.41
C GLY A 693 -21.28 13.04 14.94
N ILE A 694 -21.95 14.03 15.52
CA ILE A 694 -22.00 14.24 16.98
C ILE A 694 -23.44 14.17 17.49
N VAL A 695 -23.70 13.23 18.40
CA VAL A 695 -25.03 12.98 19.00
C VAL A 695 -24.96 13.04 20.53
N GLY A 696 -26.10 12.84 21.21
CA GLY A 696 -26.18 12.78 22.68
C GLY A 696 -25.82 11.41 23.25
N THR A 697 -25.38 11.36 24.50
CA THR A 697 -25.11 10.11 25.27
C THR A 697 -26.33 9.61 26.07
N ALA A 698 -27.37 10.44 26.19
CA ALA A 698 -28.54 10.18 27.04
C ALA A 698 -29.48 9.11 26.47
N SER A 699 -29.65 9.07 25.14
CA SER A 699 -30.62 8.25 24.41
C SER A 699 -30.00 7.66 23.14
N LYS A 700 -30.57 6.56 22.64
CA LYS A 700 -30.19 5.97 21.35
C LYS A 700 -30.31 6.97 20.19
N SER A 701 -29.35 6.92 19.28
CA SER A 701 -29.32 7.65 18.00
C SER A 701 -29.02 6.71 16.82
N ASN A 702 -29.19 7.19 15.60
CA ASN A 702 -28.87 6.48 14.36
C ASN A 702 -27.69 7.15 13.62
N VAL A 703 -26.91 6.37 12.88
CA VAL A 703 -25.90 6.89 11.95
C VAL A 703 -26.58 7.79 10.91
N GLY A 704 -26.01 8.98 10.69
CA GLY A 704 -26.59 10.06 9.90
C GLY A 704 -27.11 11.22 10.75
N GLU A 705 -27.51 10.97 12.00
CA GLU A 705 -27.85 12.05 12.95
C GLU A 705 -26.60 12.86 13.33
N GLY A 706 -26.74 14.18 13.42
CA GLY A 706 -25.63 15.07 13.81
C GLY A 706 -24.41 15.02 12.87
N THR A 707 -24.59 14.63 11.61
CA THR A 707 -23.50 14.50 10.62
C THR A 707 -22.70 15.79 10.48
N LEU A 708 -21.38 15.70 10.61
CA LEU A 708 -20.45 16.80 10.41
C LEU A 708 -20.25 17.06 8.91
N ASN A 709 -20.39 18.32 8.49
CA ASN A 709 -20.14 18.71 7.10
C ASN A 709 -18.62 18.83 6.82
N ILE A 710 -17.97 17.68 6.65
CA ILE A 710 -16.54 17.55 6.34
C ILE A 710 -16.18 18.23 5.01
N ALA A 711 -17.11 18.25 4.03
CA ALA A 711 -16.87 18.87 2.72
C ALA A 711 -16.69 20.40 2.75
N ASN A 712 -17.06 21.06 3.87
CA ASN A 712 -16.75 22.48 4.10
C ASN A 712 -15.32 22.71 4.60
N ILE A 713 -14.56 21.67 4.97
CA ILE A 713 -13.13 21.78 5.29
C ILE A 713 -12.37 21.95 3.97
N ARG A 714 -11.64 23.06 3.86
CA ARG A 714 -10.89 23.42 2.67
C ARG A 714 -9.57 24.09 3.06
N THR A 715 -8.45 23.56 2.61
CA THR A 715 -7.10 24.10 2.85
C THR A 715 -6.48 24.60 1.55
N LEU A 716 -5.59 25.59 1.66
CA LEU A 716 -4.70 25.96 0.57
C LEU A 716 -3.52 24.98 0.60
N VAL A 717 -3.20 24.41 -0.55
CA VAL A 717 -2.02 23.60 -0.80
C VAL A 717 -1.04 24.45 -1.61
N ASP A 718 0.23 24.48 -1.22
CA ASP A 718 1.34 24.85 -2.11
C ASP A 718 2.14 23.56 -2.38
N PRO A 719 2.04 22.96 -3.58
CA PRO A 719 2.69 21.68 -3.86
C PRO A 719 4.21 21.74 -3.68
N ALA A 720 4.87 22.85 -3.99
CA ALA A 720 6.33 22.96 -3.83
C ALA A 720 6.75 22.99 -2.35
N ALA A 721 5.88 23.53 -1.48
CA ALA A 721 6.05 23.49 -0.03
C ALA A 721 5.77 22.10 0.55
N GLU A 722 4.62 21.50 0.22
CA GLU A 722 4.25 20.15 0.70
C GLU A 722 5.28 19.10 0.25
N TRP A 723 5.74 19.13 -1.01
CA TRP A 723 6.72 18.17 -1.51
C TRP A 723 8.07 18.26 -0.80
N LYS A 724 8.48 19.45 -0.34
CA LYS A 724 9.66 19.59 0.53
C LYS A 724 9.40 19.01 1.92
N GLN A 725 8.28 19.36 2.55
CA GLN A 725 7.89 18.82 3.86
C GLN A 725 7.89 17.29 3.84
N MET A 726 7.28 16.70 2.81
CA MET A 726 7.15 15.25 2.67
C MET A 726 8.49 14.56 2.39
N PHE A 727 9.44 15.22 1.72
CA PHE A 727 10.80 14.74 1.56
C PHE A 727 11.58 14.75 2.89
N ASP A 728 11.40 15.81 3.70
CA ASP A 728 11.95 15.87 5.06
C ASP A 728 11.31 14.81 5.98
N GLU A 729 10.00 14.58 5.86
CA GLU A 729 9.27 13.58 6.64
C GLU A 729 9.66 12.16 6.27
N LEU A 730 9.75 11.80 4.98
CA LEU A 730 10.29 10.51 4.54
C LEU A 730 11.67 10.28 5.13
N TRP A 731 12.56 11.27 5.03
CA TRP A 731 13.92 11.16 5.58
C TRP A 731 13.93 10.88 7.09
N ARG A 732 13.00 11.49 7.85
CA ARG A 732 12.79 11.18 9.28
C ARG A 732 12.16 9.80 9.50
N ILE A 733 11.20 9.37 8.68
CA ILE A 733 10.56 8.05 8.81
C ILE A 733 11.59 6.94 8.66
N GLU A 734 12.45 6.98 7.64
CA GLU A 734 13.53 5.99 7.51
C GLU A 734 14.48 6.04 8.70
N ARG A 735 14.98 7.23 9.08
CA ARG A 735 15.86 7.40 10.24
C ARG A 735 15.27 6.87 11.55
N ASP A 736 13.97 7.06 11.77
CA ASP A 736 13.32 6.78 13.05
C ASP A 736 12.67 5.40 13.12
N PHE A 737 12.40 4.72 12.00
CA PHE A 737 11.72 3.42 12.00
C PHE A 737 12.51 2.28 11.35
N PHE A 738 13.66 2.54 10.71
CA PHE A 738 14.50 1.47 10.15
C PHE A 738 15.09 0.56 11.24
N TYR A 739 15.20 -0.74 10.95
CA TYR A 739 15.47 -1.78 11.95
C TYR A 739 16.89 -1.77 12.56
N VAL A 740 17.82 -0.96 12.04
CA VAL A 740 19.18 -0.81 12.55
C VAL A 740 19.67 0.64 12.45
N ASP A 741 20.11 1.20 13.57
CA ASP A 741 20.59 2.59 13.70
C ASP A 741 21.75 2.96 12.75
N ASN A 742 22.45 1.98 12.18
CA ASN A 742 23.57 2.19 11.26
C ASN A 742 23.15 2.44 9.80
N MET A 743 21.85 2.36 9.46
CA MET A 743 21.33 2.57 8.10
C MET A 743 22.08 1.76 7.01
N HIS A 744 22.45 0.51 7.32
CA HIS A 744 23.30 -0.37 6.48
C HIS A 744 24.70 0.19 6.13
N GLY A 745 25.12 1.30 6.75
CA GLY A 745 26.37 2.01 6.47
C GLY A 745 26.22 3.25 5.59
N ALA A 746 24.99 3.59 5.15
CA ALA A 746 24.74 4.82 4.41
C ALA A 746 24.87 6.06 5.31
N ASP A 747 25.62 7.08 4.87
CA ASP A 747 25.53 8.42 5.47
C ASP A 747 24.18 9.04 5.06
N TRP A 748 23.16 8.78 5.87
CA TRP A 748 21.80 9.22 5.61
C TRP A 748 21.67 10.76 5.50
N LYS A 749 22.60 11.54 6.08
CA LYS A 749 22.63 13.01 5.94
C LYS A 749 23.23 13.43 4.60
N ALA A 750 24.28 12.77 4.14
CA ALA A 750 24.82 12.97 2.79
C ALA A 750 23.83 12.52 1.72
N VAL A 751 23.15 11.38 1.91
CA VAL A 751 22.07 10.88 1.03
C VAL A 751 20.94 11.90 0.93
N LYS A 752 20.47 12.48 2.04
CA LYS A 752 19.49 13.59 1.99
C LYS A 752 19.95 14.71 1.06
N LYS A 753 21.15 15.23 1.30
CA LYS A 753 21.72 16.36 0.52
C LYS A 753 21.95 16.01 -0.96
N LYS A 754 22.25 14.75 -1.27
CA LYS A 754 22.40 14.22 -2.65
C LYS A 754 21.10 14.33 -3.45
N TYR A 755 19.95 14.16 -2.79
CA TYR A 755 18.63 14.12 -3.43
C TYR A 755 17.79 15.40 -3.23
N GLU A 756 17.95 16.14 -2.13
CA GLU A 756 17.24 17.39 -1.83
C GLU A 756 17.39 18.44 -2.95
N ARG A 757 18.55 18.44 -3.63
CA ARG A 757 18.84 19.31 -4.77
C ARG A 757 17.91 19.15 -5.98
N PHE A 758 17.16 18.05 -6.08
CA PHE A 758 16.21 17.81 -7.17
C PHE A 758 14.82 18.41 -6.91
N LEU A 759 14.47 18.76 -5.67
CA LEU A 759 13.16 19.33 -5.31
C LEU A 759 12.72 20.55 -6.15
N PRO A 760 13.62 21.49 -6.54
CA PRO A 760 13.24 22.60 -7.43
C PRO A 760 12.67 22.14 -8.78
N TYR A 761 13.09 20.98 -9.28
CA TYR A 761 12.72 20.42 -10.59
C TYR A 761 11.51 19.49 -10.56
N VAL A 762 11.03 19.07 -9.38
CA VAL A 762 9.78 18.28 -9.25
C VAL A 762 8.64 19.10 -9.85
N GLY A 763 8.01 18.61 -10.92
CA GLY A 763 6.94 19.29 -11.65
C GLY A 763 5.56 18.73 -11.34
N HIS A 764 5.49 17.45 -11.01
CA HIS A 764 4.30 16.73 -10.60
C HIS A 764 4.60 15.83 -9.38
N ARG A 765 3.55 15.42 -8.66
CA ARG A 765 3.63 14.51 -7.51
C ARG A 765 4.33 13.19 -7.83
N ASP A 766 4.30 12.77 -9.10
CA ASP A 766 5.01 11.60 -9.60
C ASP A 766 6.53 11.75 -9.60
N ASP A 767 7.06 12.93 -9.94
CA ASP A 767 8.52 13.17 -9.91
C ASP A 767 9.03 13.07 -8.46
N LEU A 768 8.18 13.41 -7.48
CA LEU A 768 8.47 13.20 -6.06
C LEU A 768 8.46 11.72 -5.66
N ASN A 769 7.53 10.89 -6.19
CA ASN A 769 7.57 9.43 -5.96
C ASN A 769 8.87 8.81 -6.52
N TYR A 770 9.29 9.25 -7.71
CA TYR A 770 10.57 8.85 -8.29
C TYR A 770 11.76 9.28 -7.41
N LEU A 771 11.75 10.52 -6.90
CA LEU A 771 12.80 11.03 -6.01
C LEU A 771 12.86 10.25 -4.68
N PHE A 772 11.69 9.90 -4.13
CA PHE A 772 11.56 9.04 -2.95
C PHE A 772 12.13 7.66 -3.20
N ASN A 773 11.80 7.03 -4.33
CA ASN A 773 12.35 5.74 -4.76
C ASN A 773 13.87 5.80 -4.88
N GLU A 774 14.42 6.83 -5.52
CA GLU A 774 15.86 6.95 -5.70
C GLU A 774 16.64 7.16 -4.39
N MET A 775 16.07 7.89 -3.43
CA MET A 775 16.69 8.10 -2.11
C MET A 775 16.56 6.89 -1.17
N MET A 776 15.37 6.27 -1.08
CA MET A 776 15.16 5.08 -0.24
C MET A 776 15.99 3.88 -0.72
N SER A 777 16.24 3.77 -2.03
CA SER A 777 17.04 2.69 -2.61
C SER A 777 18.47 2.61 -2.07
N GLU A 778 19.03 3.71 -1.55
CA GLU A 778 20.39 3.76 -1.00
C GLU A 778 20.55 2.91 0.28
N LEU A 779 19.43 2.43 0.86
CA LEU A 779 19.40 1.54 2.03
C LEU A 779 19.48 0.05 1.69
N VAL A 780 19.41 -0.34 0.40
CA VAL A 780 19.69 -1.71 -0.10
C VAL A 780 18.91 -2.81 0.66
N VAL A 781 17.58 -2.66 0.73
CA VAL A 781 16.72 -3.45 1.63
C VAL A 781 15.31 -3.71 1.08
N GLY A 782 14.79 -4.92 1.33
CA GLY A 782 13.44 -5.35 1.00
C GLY A 782 12.33 -4.69 1.83
N HIS A 783 11.10 -4.78 1.33
CA HIS A 783 9.90 -4.10 1.87
C HIS A 783 9.96 -2.57 1.99
N SER A 784 10.98 -1.91 1.46
CA SER A 784 10.87 -0.49 1.09
C SER A 784 9.82 -0.35 -0.02
N TYR A 785 8.87 0.57 0.16
CA TYR A 785 7.80 0.88 -0.79
C TYR A 785 7.48 2.37 -0.75
N VAL A 786 7.15 2.96 -1.91
CA VAL A 786 6.53 4.30 -1.98
C VAL A 786 5.13 4.17 -2.55
N SER A 787 4.14 4.57 -1.76
CA SER A 787 2.75 4.66 -2.19
C SER A 787 2.44 6.05 -2.76
N GLN A 788 1.60 6.06 -3.79
CA GLN A 788 1.11 7.29 -4.40
C GLN A 788 0.19 8.03 -3.42
N GLY A 789 0.38 9.34 -3.25
CA GLY A 789 -0.47 10.18 -2.39
C GLY A 789 -1.55 10.92 -3.17
N ASP A 790 -1.57 12.25 -3.09
CA ASP A 790 -2.50 13.07 -3.88
C ASP A 790 -1.93 13.45 -5.24
N PHE A 791 -2.52 12.86 -6.26
CA PHE A 791 -2.31 13.15 -7.68
C PHE A 791 -3.69 13.22 -8.35
N PRO A 792 -3.87 14.00 -9.42
CA PRO A 792 -5.17 14.15 -10.04
C PRO A 792 -5.56 12.84 -10.75
N LYS A 793 -6.81 12.40 -10.60
CA LYS A 793 -7.26 11.09 -11.10
C LYS A 793 -8.26 11.25 -12.24
N PRO A 794 -8.10 10.53 -13.36
CA PRO A 794 -9.05 10.53 -14.47
C PRO A 794 -10.31 9.74 -14.10
N ILE A 795 -11.36 9.88 -14.90
CA ILE A 795 -12.58 9.07 -14.73
C ILE A 795 -12.26 7.63 -15.16
N THR A 796 -12.43 6.67 -14.24
CA THR A 796 -12.10 5.26 -14.48
C THR A 796 -13.29 4.49 -15.06
N GLU A 797 -13.20 4.02 -16.31
CA GLU A 797 -14.23 3.17 -16.93
C GLU A 797 -13.70 1.76 -17.21
N SER A 798 -13.92 0.86 -16.25
CA SER A 798 -13.40 -0.52 -16.28
C SER A 798 -14.00 -1.36 -17.41
N VAL A 799 -13.13 -2.06 -18.12
CA VAL A 799 -13.46 -2.97 -19.22
C VAL A 799 -13.89 -4.33 -18.67
N GLY A 800 -14.96 -4.90 -19.25
CA GLY A 800 -15.47 -6.23 -18.87
C GLY A 800 -14.75 -7.40 -19.56
N LEU A 801 -14.48 -8.46 -18.82
CA LEU A 801 -13.88 -9.71 -19.30
C LEU A 801 -14.82 -10.91 -19.12
N LEU A 802 -14.71 -11.94 -19.98
CA LEU A 802 -15.67 -13.07 -20.06
C LEU A 802 -15.22 -14.37 -19.36
N GLY A 803 -14.00 -14.42 -18.84
CA GLY A 803 -13.36 -15.64 -18.34
C GLY A 803 -12.82 -16.51 -19.47
N ALA A 804 -12.18 -15.94 -20.50
CA ALA A 804 -11.81 -16.68 -21.72
C ALA A 804 -10.58 -16.16 -22.48
N ASP A 805 -9.92 -17.07 -23.20
CA ASP A 805 -8.99 -16.76 -24.31
C ASP A 805 -9.66 -16.98 -25.67
N TYR A 806 -9.13 -16.31 -26.70
CA TYR A 806 -9.70 -16.26 -28.03
C TYR A 806 -8.68 -16.61 -29.11
N SER A 807 -9.10 -17.37 -30.11
CA SER A 807 -8.40 -17.50 -31.40
C SER A 807 -9.13 -16.68 -32.48
N ILE A 808 -8.44 -16.40 -33.58
CA ILE A 808 -9.04 -15.85 -34.80
C ILE A 808 -9.07 -16.97 -35.83
N GLU A 809 -10.28 -17.37 -36.25
CA GLU A 809 -10.51 -18.40 -37.26
C GLU A 809 -11.56 -17.90 -38.25
N ASN A 810 -11.37 -18.13 -39.55
CA ASN A 810 -12.31 -17.70 -40.60
C ASN A 810 -12.68 -16.20 -40.53
N GLY A 811 -11.77 -15.35 -40.03
CA GLY A 811 -12.00 -13.91 -39.84
C GLY A 811 -12.88 -13.54 -38.62
N ARG A 812 -13.20 -14.49 -37.74
CA ARG A 812 -14.04 -14.29 -36.55
C ARG A 812 -13.31 -14.68 -35.26
N PHE A 813 -13.76 -14.14 -34.13
CA PHE A 813 -13.32 -14.59 -32.81
C PHE A 813 -13.95 -15.92 -32.43
N ARG A 814 -13.14 -16.82 -31.89
CA ARG A 814 -13.54 -18.14 -31.42
C ARG A 814 -13.00 -18.36 -30.00
N PHE A 815 -13.79 -18.95 -29.11
CA PHE A 815 -13.37 -19.21 -27.73
C PHE A 815 -12.32 -20.34 -27.72
N ALA A 816 -11.06 -20.00 -27.48
CA ALA A 816 -9.94 -20.95 -27.44
C ALA A 816 -9.79 -21.60 -26.06
N LYS A 817 -10.10 -20.86 -24.99
CA LYS A 817 -10.19 -21.36 -23.61
C LYS A 817 -11.37 -20.69 -22.91
N ILE A 818 -12.11 -21.44 -22.11
CA ILE A 818 -13.06 -20.90 -21.12
C ILE A 818 -12.58 -21.36 -19.74
N TYR A 819 -12.29 -20.39 -18.88
CA TYR A 819 -11.81 -20.65 -17.53
C TYR A 819 -12.96 -21.04 -16.61
N SER A 820 -12.75 -22.08 -15.80
CA SER A 820 -13.75 -22.54 -14.85
C SER A 820 -13.92 -21.55 -13.72
N GLY A 821 -15.16 -21.11 -13.48
CA GLY A 821 -15.50 -20.36 -12.27
C GLY A 821 -15.46 -21.21 -11.00
N LEU A 822 -15.27 -22.53 -11.08
CA LEU A 822 -15.46 -23.46 -9.95
C LEU A 822 -16.76 -23.16 -9.18
N ASN A 823 -17.86 -22.92 -9.93
CA ASN A 823 -19.08 -22.17 -9.56
C ASN A 823 -19.74 -22.44 -8.19
N TRP A 824 -19.37 -23.50 -7.49
CA TRP A 824 -19.76 -23.76 -6.11
C TRP A 824 -19.04 -22.83 -5.11
N ASN A 825 -17.95 -22.18 -5.53
CA ASN A 825 -17.21 -21.21 -4.72
C ASN A 825 -17.70 -19.77 -5.02
N PRO A 826 -18.31 -19.04 -4.06
CA PRO A 826 -18.97 -17.76 -4.32
C PRO A 826 -18.03 -16.62 -4.75
N GLN A 827 -16.73 -16.74 -4.48
CA GLN A 827 -15.72 -15.72 -4.82
C GLN A 827 -15.24 -15.81 -6.28
N PHE A 828 -15.39 -16.95 -6.94
CA PHE A 828 -14.96 -17.14 -8.33
C PHE A 828 -16.18 -17.18 -9.24
N GLN A 829 -16.27 -16.22 -10.16
CA GLN A 829 -17.37 -16.13 -11.11
C GLN A 829 -16.81 -15.98 -12.52
N SER A 830 -16.65 -17.09 -13.24
CA SER A 830 -16.47 -17.04 -14.69
C SER A 830 -17.82 -16.73 -15.35
N PRO A 831 -17.94 -15.65 -16.15
CA PRO A 831 -19.19 -15.27 -16.80
C PRO A 831 -19.79 -16.34 -17.71
N LEU A 832 -18.95 -17.10 -18.42
CA LEU A 832 -19.40 -18.08 -19.42
C LEU A 832 -19.76 -19.46 -18.84
N THR A 833 -19.28 -19.82 -17.65
CA THR A 833 -19.59 -21.14 -17.05
C THR A 833 -20.85 -21.16 -16.19
N LYS A 834 -21.62 -20.06 -16.12
CA LYS A 834 -22.83 -19.97 -15.28
C LYS A 834 -23.94 -20.89 -15.79
N PRO A 835 -24.71 -21.57 -14.91
CA PRO A 835 -25.80 -22.47 -15.33
C PRO A 835 -26.78 -21.79 -16.29
N GLY A 836 -27.07 -22.46 -17.43
CA GLY A 836 -27.89 -21.92 -18.52
C GLY A 836 -27.09 -21.25 -19.65
N ILE A 837 -25.86 -20.79 -19.39
CA ILE A 837 -24.94 -20.32 -20.43
C ILE A 837 -24.31 -21.56 -21.08
N ASN A 838 -24.72 -21.86 -22.31
CA ASN A 838 -24.35 -23.08 -23.03
C ASN A 838 -23.28 -22.79 -24.12
N VAL A 839 -22.33 -21.90 -23.79
CA VAL A 839 -21.18 -21.54 -24.63
C VAL A 839 -20.04 -22.52 -24.37
N LYS A 840 -19.30 -22.90 -25.42
CA LYS A 840 -18.23 -23.89 -25.37
C LYS A 840 -16.93 -23.38 -26.00
N GLU A 841 -15.83 -23.98 -25.57
CA GLU A 841 -14.55 -23.91 -26.30
C GLU A 841 -14.79 -24.41 -27.73
N GLY A 842 -14.36 -23.64 -28.72
CA GLY A 842 -14.62 -23.87 -30.13
C GLY A 842 -15.87 -23.19 -30.72
N ASP A 843 -16.72 -22.52 -29.93
CA ASP A 843 -17.78 -21.64 -30.45
C ASP A 843 -17.22 -20.27 -30.87
N TYR A 844 -17.91 -19.58 -31.78
CA TYR A 844 -17.59 -18.24 -32.27
C TYR A 844 -18.37 -17.14 -31.54
N LEU A 845 -17.71 -16.02 -31.23
CA LEU A 845 -18.32 -14.79 -30.72
C LEU A 845 -18.57 -13.83 -31.89
N LEU A 846 -19.85 -13.53 -32.16
CA LEU A 846 -20.31 -12.88 -33.39
C LEU A 846 -20.86 -11.47 -33.21
N ALA A 847 -21.32 -11.11 -32.00
CA ALA A 847 -21.68 -9.75 -31.64
C ALA A 847 -21.61 -9.51 -30.12
N VAL A 848 -21.37 -8.25 -29.72
CA VAL A 848 -21.40 -7.78 -28.33
C VAL A 848 -22.37 -6.61 -28.24
N ASN A 849 -23.36 -6.69 -27.34
CA ASN A 849 -24.51 -5.79 -27.20
C ASN A 849 -25.33 -5.52 -28.48
N GLY A 850 -25.13 -6.33 -29.54
CA GLY A 850 -25.73 -6.16 -30.86
C GLY A 850 -24.79 -5.55 -31.91
N VAL A 851 -23.58 -5.13 -31.52
CA VAL A 851 -22.51 -4.70 -32.44
C VAL A 851 -21.78 -5.94 -32.97
N PRO A 852 -21.80 -6.23 -34.29
CA PRO A 852 -21.03 -7.34 -34.85
C PRO A 852 -19.53 -7.06 -34.79
N LEU A 853 -18.71 -8.12 -34.69
CA LEU A 853 -17.25 -8.02 -34.67
C LEU A 853 -16.57 -9.05 -35.58
N ASP A 854 -15.40 -8.67 -36.09
CA ASP A 854 -14.51 -9.53 -36.88
C ASP A 854 -13.06 -9.37 -36.43
N ALA A 855 -12.13 -10.10 -37.07
CA ALA A 855 -10.70 -10.11 -36.74
C ALA A 855 -10.00 -8.74 -36.68
N LYS A 856 -10.58 -7.68 -37.28
CA LYS A 856 -10.04 -6.31 -37.23
C LYS A 856 -10.48 -5.53 -35.99
N THR A 857 -11.57 -5.94 -35.35
CA THR A 857 -12.06 -5.31 -34.12
C THR A 857 -11.17 -5.71 -32.94
N ASN A 858 -10.70 -4.75 -32.14
CA ASN A 858 -10.18 -5.08 -30.81
C ASN A 858 -11.37 -5.53 -29.95
N LEU A 859 -11.42 -6.81 -29.57
CA LEU A 859 -12.55 -7.39 -28.83
C LEU A 859 -12.91 -6.58 -27.58
N TYR A 860 -11.91 -6.14 -26.82
CA TYR A 860 -12.09 -5.54 -25.51
C TYR A 860 -12.69 -4.12 -25.56
N SER A 861 -12.55 -3.39 -26.68
CA SER A 861 -13.17 -2.06 -26.82
C SER A 861 -14.71 -2.13 -26.81
N LEU A 862 -15.31 -3.25 -27.21
CA LEU A 862 -16.75 -3.49 -27.10
C LEU A 862 -17.24 -3.81 -25.67
N PHE A 863 -16.31 -3.97 -24.72
CA PHE A 863 -16.56 -4.18 -23.30
C PHE A 863 -16.11 -3.01 -22.42
N GLN A 864 -15.70 -1.87 -22.99
CA GLN A 864 -15.42 -0.66 -22.21
C GLN A 864 -16.65 -0.24 -21.41
N ALA A 865 -16.44 0.14 -20.15
CA ALA A 865 -17.50 0.45 -19.19
C ALA A 865 -18.51 -0.68 -18.92
N THR A 866 -18.28 -1.95 -19.30
CA THR A 866 -19.26 -3.04 -19.07
C THR A 866 -18.95 -3.95 -17.87
N ALA A 867 -17.83 -3.76 -17.16
CA ALA A 867 -17.48 -4.60 -16.01
C ALA A 867 -18.58 -4.55 -14.93
N GLY A 868 -19.00 -5.72 -14.42
CA GLY A 868 -20.08 -5.84 -13.43
C GLY A 868 -21.50 -5.50 -13.94
N LYS A 869 -21.66 -5.10 -15.21
CA LYS A 869 -22.95 -4.74 -15.83
C LYS A 869 -23.44 -5.90 -16.72
N GLN A 870 -24.72 -5.93 -17.08
CA GLN A 870 -25.26 -6.94 -18.00
C GLN A 870 -24.83 -6.63 -19.45
N VAL A 871 -24.38 -7.66 -20.17
CA VAL A 871 -23.98 -7.61 -21.58
C VAL A 871 -24.67 -8.72 -22.34
N ARG A 872 -25.17 -8.42 -23.55
CA ARG A 872 -25.65 -9.44 -24.50
C ARG A 872 -24.50 -9.88 -25.40
N ILE A 873 -24.28 -11.19 -25.55
CA ILE A 873 -23.32 -11.75 -26.51
C ILE A 873 -24.04 -12.68 -27.47
N LEU A 874 -23.70 -12.63 -28.76
CA LEU A 874 -24.22 -13.53 -29.79
C LEU A 874 -23.17 -14.58 -30.13
N VAL A 875 -23.51 -15.87 -29.97
CA VAL A 875 -22.56 -16.99 -30.08
C VAL A 875 -23.10 -18.09 -31.00
N ASN A 876 -22.23 -18.72 -31.80
CA ASN A 876 -22.61 -19.83 -32.70
C ASN A 876 -21.47 -20.82 -32.92
N GLN A 877 -21.78 -22.05 -33.35
CA GLN A 877 -20.80 -23.05 -33.78
C GLN A 877 -20.19 -22.77 -35.17
N ARG A 878 -20.71 -21.77 -35.88
CA ARG A 878 -20.28 -21.33 -37.22
C ARG A 878 -19.84 -19.86 -37.20
N PRO A 879 -18.96 -19.42 -38.13
CA PRO A 879 -18.51 -18.01 -38.24
C PRO A 879 -19.57 -17.04 -38.82
N ASP A 880 -20.85 -17.43 -38.77
CA ASP A 880 -22.01 -16.73 -39.34
C ASP A 880 -23.21 -16.75 -38.37
N THR A 881 -24.20 -15.90 -38.58
CA THR A 881 -25.33 -15.72 -37.64
C THR A 881 -26.43 -16.80 -37.73
N SER A 882 -26.35 -17.76 -38.66
CA SER A 882 -27.39 -18.76 -38.90
C SER A 882 -27.50 -19.74 -37.73
N GLY A 883 -28.58 -19.63 -36.95
CA GLY A 883 -28.79 -20.44 -35.74
C GLY A 883 -27.95 -19.99 -34.52
N ALA A 884 -27.34 -18.80 -34.59
CA ALA A 884 -26.67 -18.20 -33.45
C ALA A 884 -27.63 -17.95 -32.28
N LYS A 885 -27.10 -17.99 -31.06
CA LYS A 885 -27.86 -17.81 -29.81
C LYS A 885 -27.35 -16.61 -29.04
N GLU A 886 -28.26 -15.81 -28.52
CA GLU A 886 -27.94 -14.72 -27.61
C GLU A 886 -27.86 -15.23 -26.17
N TYR A 887 -26.86 -14.78 -25.42
CA TYR A 887 -26.68 -15.02 -24.00
C TYR A 887 -26.52 -13.69 -23.26
N ILE A 888 -27.14 -13.57 -22.09
CA ILE A 888 -26.91 -12.44 -21.17
C ILE A 888 -25.86 -12.87 -20.15
N VAL A 889 -24.74 -12.16 -20.11
CA VAL A 889 -23.62 -12.38 -19.19
C VAL A 889 -23.38 -11.15 -18.33
N VAL A 890 -22.63 -11.32 -17.24
CA VAL A 890 -22.11 -10.21 -16.43
C VAL A 890 -20.59 -10.35 -16.41
N PRO A 891 -19.85 -9.54 -17.19
CA PRO A 891 -18.38 -9.61 -17.26
C PRO A 891 -17.70 -9.25 -15.93
N VAL A 892 -16.55 -9.86 -15.66
CA VAL A 892 -15.70 -9.54 -14.51
C VAL A 892 -14.75 -8.37 -14.83
N THR A 893 -14.17 -7.75 -13.80
CA THR A 893 -13.16 -6.69 -13.94
C THR A 893 -11.76 -7.21 -14.25
N ASN A 894 -11.45 -8.46 -13.88
CA ASN A 894 -10.12 -9.08 -14.04
C ASN A 894 -10.26 -10.61 -14.14
N GLU A 895 -9.42 -11.27 -14.94
CA GLU A 895 -9.41 -12.74 -15.13
C GLU A 895 -8.25 -13.48 -14.46
N VAL A 896 -7.21 -12.80 -13.96
CA VAL A 896 -5.97 -13.41 -13.44
C VAL A 896 -6.26 -14.47 -12.38
N MET A 897 -7.22 -14.25 -11.48
CA MET A 897 -7.61 -15.26 -10.48
C MET A 897 -8.33 -16.49 -11.07
N LEU A 898 -9.03 -16.37 -12.20
CA LEU A 898 -9.60 -17.52 -12.93
C LEU A 898 -8.50 -18.31 -13.65
N ARG A 899 -7.54 -17.59 -14.26
CA ARG A 899 -6.35 -18.15 -14.93
C ARG A 899 -5.46 -18.90 -13.91
N HIS A 900 -5.24 -18.29 -12.75
CA HIS A 900 -4.49 -18.83 -11.62
C HIS A 900 -5.13 -20.10 -11.06
N MET A 901 -6.42 -20.08 -10.72
CA MET A 901 -7.10 -21.27 -10.19
C MET A 901 -7.19 -22.42 -11.20
N ASN A 902 -7.23 -22.13 -12.51
CA ASN A 902 -7.11 -23.16 -13.53
C ASN A 902 -5.72 -23.83 -13.48
N TRP A 903 -4.64 -23.05 -13.40
CA TRP A 903 -3.28 -23.58 -13.23
C TRP A 903 -3.12 -24.41 -11.95
N VAL A 904 -3.64 -23.94 -10.80
CA VAL A 904 -3.63 -24.69 -9.53
C VAL A 904 -4.33 -26.06 -9.66
N GLU A 905 -5.53 -26.10 -10.26
CA GLU A 905 -6.27 -27.36 -10.43
C GLU A 905 -5.67 -28.27 -11.51
N ASP A 906 -5.07 -27.72 -12.56
CA ASP A 906 -4.37 -28.52 -13.58
C ASP A 906 -3.06 -29.12 -13.06
N ASN A 907 -2.31 -28.38 -12.23
CA ASN A 907 -1.18 -28.93 -11.47
C ASN A 907 -1.62 -30.04 -10.53
N ARG A 908 -2.71 -29.85 -9.76
CA ARG A 908 -3.25 -30.90 -8.87
C ARG A 908 -3.61 -32.17 -9.64
N LYS A 909 -4.26 -32.06 -10.81
CA LYS A 909 -4.54 -33.21 -11.70
C LYS A 909 -3.26 -33.87 -12.22
N LYS A 910 -2.25 -33.06 -12.58
CA LYS A 910 -0.94 -33.54 -13.07
C LYS A 910 -0.17 -34.29 -11.99
N VAL A 911 -0.21 -33.86 -10.73
CA VAL A 911 0.36 -34.62 -9.59
C VAL A 911 -0.39 -35.93 -9.35
N ASP A 912 -1.72 -35.92 -9.38
CA ASP A 912 -2.53 -37.14 -9.24
C ASP A 912 -2.19 -38.15 -10.36
N GLN A 913 -2.14 -37.70 -11.62
CA GLN A 913 -1.75 -38.52 -12.76
C GLN A 913 -0.31 -39.07 -12.65
N LEU A 914 0.68 -38.21 -12.41
CA LEU A 914 2.10 -38.62 -12.36
C LEU A 914 2.43 -39.51 -11.15
N SER A 915 1.72 -39.33 -10.03
CA SER A 915 1.91 -40.16 -8.83
C SER A 915 1.05 -41.44 -8.80
N ASN A 916 0.15 -41.62 -9.77
CA ASN A 916 -0.94 -42.62 -9.72
C ASN A 916 -1.78 -42.50 -8.43
N GLY A 917 -2.22 -41.27 -8.13
CA GLY A 917 -3.07 -40.93 -6.99
C GLY A 917 -2.41 -41.03 -5.62
N LYS A 918 -1.08 -41.17 -5.54
CA LYS A 918 -0.33 -41.37 -4.29
C LYS A 918 0.06 -40.07 -3.57
N LEU A 919 0.19 -38.94 -4.28
CA LEU A 919 0.62 -37.67 -3.69
C LEU A 919 -0.53 -36.68 -3.55
N ALA A 920 -0.51 -35.92 -2.46
CA ALA A 920 -1.29 -34.69 -2.30
C ALA A 920 -0.56 -33.51 -2.95
N TYR A 921 -1.32 -32.57 -3.50
CA TYR A 921 -0.80 -31.27 -3.96
C TYR A 921 -1.53 -30.15 -3.23
N VAL A 922 -0.77 -29.30 -2.53
CA VAL A 922 -1.28 -28.18 -1.73
C VAL A 922 -0.59 -26.92 -2.22
N TYR A 923 -1.34 -25.99 -2.80
CA TYR A 923 -0.81 -24.71 -3.26
C TYR A 923 -1.09 -23.60 -2.23
N MET A 924 -0.12 -22.72 -1.99
CA MET A 924 -0.25 -21.58 -1.06
C MET A 924 0.05 -20.24 -1.73
N PRO A 925 -0.96 -19.35 -1.94
CA PRO A 925 -0.77 -18.08 -2.65
C PRO A 925 -0.07 -17.00 -1.81
N ASN A 926 -0.05 -17.14 -0.49
CA ASN A 926 0.61 -16.26 0.47
C ASN A 926 0.73 -16.99 1.82
N THR A 927 1.38 -16.39 2.82
CA THR A 927 1.31 -16.84 4.23
C THR A 927 0.34 -15.98 5.05
N GLY A 928 -0.62 -15.35 4.38
CA GLY A 928 -1.73 -14.62 4.99
C GLY A 928 -3.00 -15.46 5.09
N GLY A 929 -4.15 -14.79 5.20
CA GLY A 929 -5.45 -15.44 5.37
C GLY A 929 -5.84 -16.36 4.21
N ASP A 930 -5.53 -16.00 2.95
CA ASP A 930 -5.78 -16.89 1.82
C ASP A 930 -4.85 -18.12 1.86
N GLY A 931 -3.59 -17.95 2.22
CA GLY A 931 -2.65 -19.04 2.50
C GLY A 931 -3.19 -20.08 3.46
N TYR A 932 -3.63 -19.62 4.63
CA TYR A 932 -4.28 -20.46 5.64
C TYR A 932 -5.52 -21.18 5.08
N ASN A 933 -6.40 -20.45 4.39
CA ASN A 933 -7.62 -21.01 3.80
C ASN A 933 -7.33 -22.06 2.71
N TYR A 934 -6.35 -21.81 1.85
CA TYR A 934 -5.94 -22.73 0.78
C TYR A 934 -5.24 -23.95 1.33
N PHE A 935 -4.31 -23.78 2.26
CA PHE A 935 -3.65 -24.89 2.95
C PHE A 935 -4.68 -25.82 3.58
N ASN A 936 -5.59 -25.29 4.41
CA ASN A 936 -6.61 -26.08 5.09
C ASN A 936 -7.55 -26.80 4.10
N ARG A 937 -7.95 -26.12 3.03
CA ARG A 937 -8.79 -26.67 1.96
C ARG A 937 -8.12 -27.81 1.19
N TYR A 938 -6.86 -27.66 0.80
CA TYR A 938 -6.15 -28.65 -0.03
C TYR A 938 -5.49 -29.76 0.80
N TYR A 939 -4.92 -29.47 1.97
CA TYR A 939 -4.25 -30.48 2.80
C TYR A 939 -5.26 -31.47 3.40
N PHE A 940 -6.29 -30.99 4.09
CA PHE A 940 -7.24 -31.87 4.78
C PHE A 940 -8.21 -32.63 3.86
N SER A 941 -8.32 -32.23 2.58
CA SER A 941 -9.06 -33.00 1.56
C SER A 941 -8.27 -34.13 0.90
N GLN A 942 -6.97 -34.27 1.24
CA GLN A 942 -6.04 -35.25 0.63
C GLN A 942 -5.31 -36.10 1.71
N LEU A 943 -5.95 -36.35 2.85
CA LEU A 943 -5.39 -37.17 3.94
C LEU A 943 -5.28 -38.67 3.60
N ASP A 944 -5.81 -39.11 2.46
CA ASP A 944 -5.65 -40.46 1.90
C ASP A 944 -4.27 -40.71 1.26
N LYS A 945 -3.49 -39.64 1.02
CA LYS A 945 -2.27 -39.67 0.24
C LYS A 945 -1.05 -40.16 1.03
N LYS A 946 -0.10 -40.77 0.31
CA LYS A 946 1.14 -41.36 0.85
C LYS A 946 2.28 -40.34 1.01
N GLY A 947 2.10 -39.10 0.55
CA GLY A 947 3.06 -38.01 0.66
C GLY A 947 2.45 -36.71 0.14
N VAL A 948 3.14 -35.58 0.32
CA VAL A 948 2.58 -34.24 -0.01
C VAL A 948 3.61 -33.31 -0.67
N ILE A 949 3.16 -32.64 -1.73
CA ILE A 949 3.82 -31.49 -2.35
C ILE A 949 3.17 -30.23 -1.80
N ILE A 950 4.00 -29.33 -1.24
CA ILE A 950 3.63 -27.95 -0.94
C ILE A 950 4.17 -27.08 -2.09
N ASP A 951 3.29 -26.48 -2.89
CA ASP A 951 3.67 -25.56 -3.94
C ASP A 951 3.58 -24.12 -3.40
N GLU A 952 4.74 -23.57 -3.05
CA GLU A 952 4.96 -22.25 -2.44
C GLU A 952 5.37 -21.20 -3.51
N ARG A 953 5.36 -21.59 -4.78
CA ARG A 953 5.71 -20.70 -5.90
C ARG A 953 4.76 -19.51 -5.96
N PHE A 954 5.30 -18.32 -6.21
CA PHE A 954 4.55 -17.05 -6.20
C PHE A 954 3.95 -16.64 -4.84
N ASN A 955 4.28 -17.31 -3.72
CA ASN A 955 3.76 -16.98 -2.40
C ASN A 955 4.04 -15.52 -2.01
N GLY A 956 2.99 -14.78 -1.69
CA GLY A 956 3.08 -13.34 -1.41
C GLY A 956 3.50 -12.91 -0.01
N GLY A 957 3.87 -13.83 0.88
CA GLY A 957 4.24 -13.52 2.27
C GLY A 957 3.04 -13.15 3.15
N GLY A 958 3.30 -12.45 4.25
CA GLY A 958 2.31 -12.22 5.31
C GLY A 958 2.84 -12.66 6.67
N SER A 959 2.13 -13.59 7.32
CA SER A 959 2.47 -14.12 8.65
C SER A 959 3.62 -15.13 8.62
N ALA A 960 4.17 -15.43 9.80
CA ALA A 960 5.03 -16.58 10.00
C ALA A 960 4.19 -17.87 9.91
N ALA A 961 4.54 -18.78 8.99
CA ALA A 961 3.76 -20.00 8.72
C ALA A 961 3.96 -21.15 9.74
N ASP A 962 4.09 -20.81 11.02
CA ASP A 962 4.28 -21.74 12.13
C ASP A 962 3.24 -22.87 12.14
N TYR A 963 1.96 -22.53 11.96
CA TYR A 963 0.83 -23.44 11.85
C TYR A 963 1.02 -24.53 10.78
N VAL A 964 1.52 -24.15 9.60
CA VAL A 964 1.72 -25.07 8.48
C VAL A 964 2.89 -25.99 8.76
N ILE A 965 4.00 -25.45 9.27
CA ILE A 965 5.18 -26.22 9.65
C ILE A 965 4.85 -27.23 10.75
N ASP A 966 4.10 -26.83 11.79
CA ASP A 966 3.72 -27.73 12.90
C ASP A 966 2.61 -28.73 12.52
N LEU A 967 1.87 -28.52 11.42
CA LEU A 967 0.99 -29.56 10.85
C LEU A 967 1.74 -30.58 9.98
N LEU A 968 2.85 -30.17 9.34
CA LEU A 968 3.71 -31.03 8.52
C LEU A 968 4.75 -31.79 9.38
N ASN A 969 5.16 -31.25 10.52
CA ASN A 969 6.08 -31.83 11.51
C ASN A 969 5.40 -32.81 12.49
N ARG A 970 4.31 -33.49 12.09
CA ARG A 970 3.54 -34.38 12.97
C ARG A 970 3.95 -35.84 12.81
N ASP A 971 4.49 -36.41 13.88
CA ASP A 971 4.73 -37.84 14.02
C ASP A 971 3.44 -38.64 14.24
N LEU A 972 3.42 -39.88 13.77
CA LEU A 972 2.37 -40.85 14.06
C LEU A 972 2.62 -41.48 15.44
N LEU A 973 1.77 -41.16 16.42
CA LEU A 973 1.93 -41.60 17.80
C LEU A 973 1.29 -42.96 18.06
N ASN A 974 0.04 -43.16 17.62
CA ASN A 974 -0.70 -44.41 17.78
C ASN A 974 -1.82 -44.59 16.76
N TYR A 975 -2.44 -45.77 16.79
CA TYR A 975 -3.73 -46.05 16.16
C TYR A 975 -4.84 -46.23 17.20
N TRP A 976 -6.08 -45.98 16.81
CA TRP A 976 -7.30 -46.33 17.54
C TRP A 976 -8.04 -47.44 16.78
N GLY A 977 -8.34 -48.55 17.46
CA GLY A 977 -9.04 -49.69 16.88
C GLY A 977 -10.51 -49.72 17.25
N THR A 978 -11.39 -49.53 16.27
CA THR A 978 -12.83 -49.86 16.36
C THR A 978 -13.08 -51.31 15.98
N ARG A 979 -14.24 -51.86 16.38
CA ARG A 979 -14.69 -53.22 16.03
C ARG A 979 -14.82 -53.35 14.51
N GLU A 980 -15.71 -52.57 13.90
CA GLU A 980 -15.85 -52.38 12.47
C GLU A 980 -14.89 -51.29 11.96
N GLY A 981 -14.58 -51.30 10.66
CA GLY A 981 -13.84 -50.21 10.01
C GLY A 981 -12.32 -50.23 10.21
N GLN A 982 -11.67 -49.23 9.58
CA GLN A 982 -10.21 -49.09 9.57
C GLN A 982 -9.69 -48.44 10.86
N PRO A 983 -8.43 -48.71 11.27
CA PRO A 983 -7.80 -48.01 12.38
C PRO A 983 -7.65 -46.51 12.08
N MET A 984 -8.03 -45.65 13.03
CA MET A 984 -7.80 -44.20 12.94
C MET A 984 -6.41 -43.86 13.50
N THR A 985 -5.74 -42.83 13.01
CA THR A 985 -4.43 -42.40 13.53
C THR A 985 -4.55 -41.40 14.68
N THR A 986 -3.45 -41.15 15.40
CA THR A 986 -3.28 -39.96 16.23
C THR A 986 -1.89 -39.37 15.97
N PRO A 987 -1.82 -38.09 15.53
CA PRO A 987 -2.93 -37.20 15.19
C PRO A 987 -3.79 -37.73 14.02
N GLY A 988 -5.08 -37.41 14.02
CA GLY A 988 -6.05 -37.90 13.02
C GLY A 988 -6.02 -37.15 11.69
N ASN A 989 -5.25 -36.06 11.60
CA ASN A 989 -5.27 -35.10 10.50
C ASN A 989 -3.85 -34.72 10.03
N ALA A 990 -3.08 -35.70 9.56
CA ALA A 990 -1.72 -35.48 9.04
C ALA A 990 -1.36 -36.48 7.93
N ILE A 991 -0.49 -36.05 7.01
CA ILE A 991 0.13 -36.90 5.98
C ILE A 991 1.53 -37.31 6.45
N PHE A 992 1.67 -38.53 6.96
CA PHE A 992 2.88 -38.99 7.65
C PHE A 992 4.06 -39.33 6.73
N GLY A 993 3.82 -39.55 5.44
CA GLY A 993 4.87 -39.91 4.47
C GLY A 993 5.78 -38.75 4.03
N PRO A 994 6.62 -38.96 2.99
CA PRO A 994 7.58 -37.97 2.52
C PRO A 994 6.90 -36.70 1.99
N LYS A 995 7.63 -35.58 2.08
CA LYS A 995 7.13 -34.23 1.83
C LYS A 995 8.19 -33.47 1.03
N ALA A 996 7.78 -32.56 0.17
CA ALA A 996 8.69 -31.65 -0.51
C ALA A 996 8.00 -30.31 -0.76
N MET A 997 8.78 -29.24 -0.87
CA MET A 997 8.28 -27.90 -1.16
C MET A 997 8.85 -27.38 -2.48
N ILE A 998 7.98 -26.85 -3.33
CA ILE A 998 8.38 -26.18 -4.58
C ILE A 998 8.46 -24.68 -4.32
N ILE A 999 9.62 -24.09 -4.57
CA ILE A 999 9.90 -22.67 -4.37
C ILE A 999 10.32 -22.00 -5.68
N ASN A 1000 10.08 -20.68 -5.79
CA ASN A 1000 10.63 -19.89 -6.87
C ASN A 1000 10.96 -18.46 -6.44
N SER A 1001 11.66 -17.77 -7.32
CA SER A 1001 12.08 -16.37 -7.23
C SER A 1001 10.96 -15.36 -6.91
N TYR A 1002 9.70 -15.69 -7.22
CA TYR A 1002 8.55 -14.83 -6.95
C TYR A 1002 7.94 -15.03 -5.55
N ALA A 1003 8.34 -16.05 -4.81
CA ALA A 1003 7.96 -16.26 -3.40
C ALA A 1003 8.83 -15.39 -2.48
N GLY A 1004 8.28 -14.77 -1.45
CA GLY A 1004 9.07 -13.93 -0.54
C GLY A 1004 8.37 -13.50 0.75
N SER A 1005 9.11 -12.82 1.62
CA SER A 1005 8.63 -12.36 2.94
C SER A 1005 8.27 -13.54 3.83
N GLY A 1006 7.03 -13.69 4.27
CA GLY A 1006 6.57 -14.94 4.90
C GLY A 1006 6.83 -16.19 4.03
N GLY A 1007 6.83 -16.04 2.69
CA GLY A 1007 7.22 -17.07 1.72
C GLY A 1007 8.73 -17.21 1.47
N ASP A 1008 9.57 -16.39 2.11
CA ASP A 1008 10.98 -16.74 2.36
C ASP A 1008 11.10 -17.52 3.69
N LEU A 1009 10.37 -17.09 4.72
CA LEU A 1009 10.43 -17.67 6.07
C LEU A 1009 9.89 -19.11 6.12
N MET A 1010 8.83 -19.42 5.37
CA MET A 1010 8.23 -20.75 5.34
C MET A 1010 9.19 -21.83 4.77
N PRO A 1011 9.82 -21.65 3.59
CA PRO A 1011 10.91 -22.52 3.12
C PRO A 1011 12.06 -22.67 4.11
N PHE A 1012 12.50 -21.58 4.75
CA PHE A 1012 13.55 -21.62 5.76
C PHE A 1012 13.16 -22.52 6.96
N MET A 1013 11.95 -22.36 7.49
CA MET A 1013 11.46 -23.19 8.59
C MET A 1013 11.28 -24.67 8.17
N PHE A 1014 10.86 -24.93 6.93
CA PHE A 1014 10.71 -26.29 6.39
C PHE A 1014 12.06 -27.02 6.31
N HIS A 1015 13.11 -26.33 5.86
CA HIS A 1015 14.49 -26.83 5.84
C HIS A 1015 15.08 -26.99 7.25
N GLU A 1016 14.94 -25.99 8.14
CA GLU A 1016 15.41 -26.07 9.54
C GLU A 1016 14.78 -27.23 10.33
N LYS A 1017 13.49 -27.52 10.07
CA LYS A 1017 12.77 -28.68 10.64
C LYS A 1017 13.04 -29.98 9.89
N LYS A 1018 13.77 -29.95 8.77
CA LYS A 1018 14.17 -31.11 7.93
C LYS A 1018 12.98 -31.92 7.42
N LEU A 1019 11.91 -31.24 7.02
CA LEU A 1019 10.65 -31.87 6.59
C LEU A 1019 10.72 -32.56 5.22
N GLY A 1020 11.71 -32.18 4.40
CA GLY A 1020 11.96 -32.71 3.07
C GLY A 1020 12.80 -31.75 2.22
N PRO A 1021 13.04 -32.05 0.94
CA PRO A 1021 13.79 -31.16 0.05
C PRO A 1021 12.97 -29.95 -0.44
N LEU A 1022 13.67 -28.84 -0.65
CA LEU A 1022 13.24 -27.67 -1.41
C LEU A 1022 13.63 -27.84 -2.90
N VAL A 1023 12.71 -27.58 -3.82
CA VAL A 1023 12.91 -27.77 -5.28
C VAL A 1023 12.51 -26.50 -6.03
N GLY A 1024 13.30 -26.07 -7.01
CA GLY A 1024 12.94 -24.95 -7.91
C GLY A 1024 14.01 -23.87 -8.02
N THR A 1025 13.70 -22.61 -7.69
CA THR A 1025 14.70 -21.53 -7.67
C THR A 1025 14.70 -20.78 -6.35
N THR A 1026 15.83 -20.17 -6.00
CA THR A 1026 16.01 -19.34 -4.80
C THR A 1026 14.88 -18.32 -4.65
N THR A 1027 14.35 -18.15 -3.45
CA THR A 1027 13.26 -17.20 -3.15
C THR A 1027 13.74 -15.73 -3.17
N MET A 1028 12.79 -14.79 -3.10
CA MET A 1028 13.02 -13.36 -3.32
C MET A 1028 13.97 -12.70 -2.31
N GLY A 1029 14.03 -13.17 -1.06
CA GLY A 1029 14.94 -12.62 -0.06
C GLY A 1029 14.56 -11.22 0.43
N ILE A 1030 13.29 -11.03 0.77
CA ILE A 1030 12.74 -9.77 1.30
C ILE A 1030 12.13 -10.03 2.68
N LEU A 1031 12.96 -10.07 3.74
CA LEU A 1031 12.53 -10.49 5.08
C LEU A 1031 12.99 -9.55 6.22
N VAL A 1032 12.97 -8.25 5.96
CA VAL A 1032 12.80 -7.22 7.00
C VAL A 1032 11.33 -6.78 7.02
N GLY A 1033 10.57 -7.18 8.04
CA GLY A 1033 9.13 -6.94 8.14
C GLY A 1033 8.74 -5.48 8.40
N ILE A 1034 7.47 -5.16 8.12
CA ILE A 1034 6.95 -3.78 8.07
C ILE A 1034 5.64 -3.57 8.85
N TYR A 1035 5.53 -2.48 9.61
CA TYR A 1035 4.29 -2.05 10.30
C TYR A 1035 4.36 -0.60 10.87
N ASN A 1036 3.18 0.01 11.12
CA ASN A 1036 2.97 1.28 11.83
C ASN A 1036 3.89 2.47 11.44
N TYR A 1037 3.79 2.93 10.19
CA TYR A 1037 4.45 4.16 9.73
C TYR A 1037 3.52 5.38 9.79
N PRO A 1038 4.06 6.59 9.97
CA PRO A 1038 3.32 7.82 9.71
C PRO A 1038 2.96 7.94 8.22
N GLN A 1039 1.71 8.29 7.91
CA GLN A 1039 1.35 8.79 6.57
C GLN A 1039 1.98 10.16 6.31
N LEU A 1040 2.17 10.51 5.04
CA LEU A 1040 2.56 11.84 4.58
C LEU A 1040 1.34 12.78 4.55
N MET A 1041 1.56 14.10 4.49
CA MET A 1041 0.48 15.10 4.65
C MET A 1041 -0.59 15.05 3.54
N ASP A 1042 -0.24 14.54 2.36
CA ASP A 1042 -1.14 14.35 1.21
C ASP A 1042 -1.94 13.03 1.23
N GLY A 1043 -1.72 12.18 2.24
CA GLY A 1043 -2.32 10.85 2.36
C GLY A 1043 -1.49 9.70 1.76
N GLY A 1044 -0.38 10.00 1.08
CA GLY A 1044 0.60 8.99 0.67
C GLY A 1044 1.31 8.34 1.86
N PHE A 1045 2.08 7.29 1.60
CA PHE A 1045 2.92 6.66 2.63
C PHE A 1045 4.20 6.07 2.05
N VAL A 1046 5.16 5.85 2.94
CA VAL A 1046 6.40 5.09 2.71
C VAL A 1046 6.53 4.01 3.79
N THR A 1047 7.38 3.01 3.56
CA THR A 1047 7.66 1.96 4.53
C THR A 1047 9.15 1.88 4.83
N ALA A 1048 9.51 2.08 6.09
CA ALA A 1048 10.86 1.91 6.62
C ALA A 1048 11.01 0.50 7.23
N PRO A 1049 11.76 -0.44 6.62
CA PRO A 1049 11.80 -1.83 7.07
C PRO A 1049 12.31 -1.96 8.52
N ARG A 1050 11.46 -2.49 9.43
CA ARG A 1050 11.63 -2.35 10.90
C ARG A 1050 11.82 -3.65 11.69
N LEU A 1051 11.61 -4.82 11.07
CA LEU A 1051 11.66 -6.12 11.75
C LEU A 1051 12.57 -7.12 11.01
N GLY A 1052 13.88 -7.00 11.20
CA GLY A 1052 14.85 -7.92 10.60
C GLY A 1052 14.91 -9.28 11.30
N ILE A 1053 15.12 -10.36 10.54
CA ILE A 1053 15.30 -11.72 11.08
C ILE A 1053 16.79 -12.07 11.26
N PHE A 1054 17.12 -12.66 12.41
CA PHE A 1054 18.45 -13.19 12.71
C PHE A 1054 18.41 -14.65 13.18
N SER A 1055 19.52 -15.36 12.98
CA SER A 1055 19.71 -16.76 13.34
C SER A 1055 19.97 -16.97 14.84
N LYS A 1056 19.88 -18.23 15.29
CA LYS A 1056 20.18 -18.66 16.67
C LYS A 1056 21.61 -18.35 17.13
N ASP A 1057 22.53 -18.09 16.20
CA ASP A 1057 23.92 -17.66 16.44
C ASP A 1057 24.17 -16.17 16.11
N GLY A 1058 23.12 -15.35 16.01
CA GLY A 1058 23.21 -13.89 15.99
C GLY A 1058 23.54 -13.25 14.64
N LYS A 1059 23.30 -13.94 13.51
CA LYS A 1059 23.57 -13.41 12.16
C LYS A 1059 22.27 -13.04 11.45
N TRP A 1060 22.23 -11.91 10.76
CA TRP A 1060 21.14 -11.60 9.82
C TRP A 1060 21.06 -12.66 8.72
N ILE A 1061 19.86 -13.14 8.41
CA ILE A 1061 19.59 -14.19 7.41
C ILE A 1061 18.54 -13.74 6.39
N ILE A 1062 18.51 -14.42 5.24
CA ILE A 1062 17.51 -14.31 4.17
C ILE A 1062 17.47 -12.96 3.42
N GLU A 1063 17.52 -11.83 4.12
CA GLU A 1063 17.45 -10.50 3.51
C GLU A 1063 18.53 -10.30 2.42
N ASN A 1064 18.09 -9.77 1.28
CA ASN A 1064 18.85 -9.58 0.05
C ASN A 1064 19.55 -10.84 -0.49
N LYS A 1065 19.04 -12.05 -0.17
CA LYS A 1065 19.63 -13.36 -0.58
C LYS A 1065 18.60 -14.44 -0.93
N GLY A 1066 17.53 -14.55 -0.14
CA GLY A 1066 16.54 -15.62 -0.24
C GLY A 1066 16.97 -16.93 0.40
N VAL A 1067 16.12 -17.95 0.23
CA VAL A 1067 16.36 -19.34 0.59
C VAL A 1067 16.61 -20.12 -0.69
N ALA A 1068 17.76 -20.78 -0.79
CA ALA A 1068 18.12 -21.60 -1.95
C ALA A 1068 17.45 -22.99 -1.87
N PRO A 1069 17.10 -23.61 -3.02
CA PRO A 1069 16.58 -24.98 -3.06
C PRO A 1069 17.72 -26.01 -2.88
N ASP A 1070 17.39 -27.17 -2.31
CA ASP A 1070 18.26 -28.35 -2.34
C ASP A 1070 18.43 -28.89 -3.77
N VAL A 1071 17.40 -28.71 -4.60
CA VAL A 1071 17.39 -29.14 -6.01
C VAL A 1071 17.00 -27.96 -6.91
N GLN A 1072 18.01 -27.26 -7.43
CA GLN A 1072 17.84 -26.17 -8.39
C GLN A 1072 17.25 -26.70 -9.72
N VAL A 1073 16.11 -26.15 -10.13
CA VAL A 1073 15.38 -26.44 -11.38
C VAL A 1073 14.78 -25.14 -11.92
N GLU A 1074 15.28 -24.67 -13.07
CA GLU A 1074 14.80 -23.46 -13.75
C GLU A 1074 13.59 -23.77 -14.65
N MET A 1075 12.65 -22.83 -14.74
CA MET A 1075 11.52 -22.91 -15.68
C MET A 1075 11.97 -22.35 -17.03
N THR A 1076 12.50 -23.22 -17.90
CA THR A 1076 13.00 -22.79 -19.22
C THR A 1076 11.84 -22.49 -20.19
N PRO A 1077 11.95 -21.46 -21.05
CA PRO A 1077 10.97 -21.17 -22.08
C PRO A 1077 10.69 -22.36 -23.00
N ALA A 1078 11.71 -23.14 -23.38
CA ALA A 1078 11.53 -24.32 -24.23
C ALA A 1078 10.66 -25.39 -23.56
N ASP A 1079 10.87 -25.68 -22.28
CA ASP A 1079 10.06 -26.67 -21.54
C ASP A 1079 8.63 -26.19 -21.28
N VAL A 1080 8.46 -24.93 -20.91
CA VAL A 1080 7.14 -24.34 -20.62
C VAL A 1080 6.31 -24.15 -21.91
N ILE A 1081 6.93 -23.75 -23.03
CA ILE A 1081 6.27 -23.74 -24.36
C ILE A 1081 5.87 -25.16 -24.79
N ALA A 1082 6.62 -26.18 -24.37
CA ALA A 1082 6.27 -27.59 -24.58
C ALA A 1082 5.24 -28.14 -23.57
N GLY A 1083 4.65 -27.31 -22.70
CA GLY A 1083 3.62 -27.70 -21.74
C GLY A 1083 4.12 -28.43 -20.49
N LYS A 1084 5.42 -28.43 -20.23
CA LYS A 1084 6.01 -29.02 -19.02
C LYS A 1084 5.96 -28.07 -17.83
N ASP A 1085 6.06 -28.66 -16.65
CA ASP A 1085 6.43 -27.97 -15.42
C ASP A 1085 7.59 -28.76 -14.79
N PRO A 1086 8.86 -28.48 -15.18
CA PRO A 1086 10.00 -29.26 -14.75
C PRO A 1086 10.20 -29.23 -13.22
N GLN A 1087 9.77 -28.17 -12.53
CA GLN A 1087 9.84 -28.09 -11.07
C GLN A 1087 8.85 -29.06 -10.40
N LEU A 1088 7.59 -29.07 -10.87
CA LEU A 1088 6.56 -30.00 -10.39
C LEU A 1088 6.89 -31.46 -10.76
N GLU A 1089 7.31 -31.71 -12.01
CA GLU A 1089 7.70 -33.03 -12.50
C GLU A 1089 8.89 -33.60 -11.71
N LYS A 1090 9.91 -32.78 -11.41
CA LYS A 1090 11.05 -33.20 -10.58
C LYS A 1090 10.64 -33.47 -9.13
N THR A 1091 9.74 -32.67 -8.57
CA THR A 1091 9.26 -32.87 -7.19
C THR A 1091 8.47 -34.18 -7.05
N VAL A 1092 7.63 -34.52 -8.04
CA VAL A 1092 6.96 -35.84 -8.09
C VAL A 1092 7.98 -36.97 -8.25
N GLU A 1093 8.99 -36.83 -9.11
CA GLU A 1093 10.05 -37.84 -9.31
C GLU A 1093 10.81 -38.15 -8.01
N LEU A 1094 11.12 -37.13 -7.21
CA LEU A 1094 11.80 -37.28 -5.91
C LEU A 1094 10.91 -38.00 -4.90
N LEU A 1095 9.70 -37.50 -4.65
CA LEU A 1095 8.80 -38.11 -3.66
C LEU A 1095 8.38 -39.54 -4.02
N MET A 1096 8.20 -39.84 -5.31
CA MET A 1096 7.88 -41.21 -5.76
C MET A 1096 9.02 -42.22 -5.56
N LYS A 1097 10.26 -41.76 -5.33
CA LYS A 1097 11.39 -42.61 -4.91
C LYS A 1097 11.43 -42.82 -3.39
N GLU A 1098 10.89 -41.88 -2.62
CA GLU A 1098 10.84 -41.95 -1.15
C GLU A 1098 9.61 -42.65 -0.60
N ILE A 1099 8.48 -42.68 -1.35
CA ILE A 1099 7.27 -43.41 -0.96
C ILE A 1099 7.58 -44.91 -0.86
N LYS A 1100 7.72 -45.36 0.38
CA LYS A 1100 7.65 -46.77 0.77
C LYS A 1100 6.20 -47.13 1.02
N ASP A 1101 5.80 -48.36 0.69
CA ASP A 1101 4.51 -48.86 1.12
C ASP A 1101 4.53 -49.07 2.64
N ALA A 1102 3.59 -48.42 3.34
CA ALA A 1102 3.47 -48.55 4.78
C ALA A 1102 3.16 -50.00 5.17
N PRO A 1103 3.77 -50.55 6.23
CA PRO A 1103 3.46 -51.89 6.70
C PRO A 1103 1.97 -51.97 7.09
N ALA A 1104 1.31 -53.07 6.74
CA ALA A 1104 -0.11 -53.24 7.00
C ALA A 1104 -0.41 -53.11 8.51
N VAL A 1105 -1.39 -52.25 8.86
CA VAL A 1105 -1.69 -51.91 10.25
C VAL A 1105 -2.27 -53.12 10.98
N LYS A 1106 -1.42 -53.83 11.70
CA LYS A 1106 -1.80 -55.00 12.49
C LYS A 1106 -2.61 -54.56 13.72
N LYS A 1107 -3.94 -54.66 13.64
CA LYS A 1107 -4.80 -54.56 14.84
C LYS A 1107 -4.30 -55.57 15.89
N PRO A 1108 -4.21 -55.21 17.19
CA PRO A 1108 -3.86 -56.16 18.23
C PRO A 1108 -4.95 -57.22 18.38
N ASN A 1109 -4.62 -58.34 19.03
CA ASN A 1109 -5.64 -59.30 19.48
C ASN A 1109 -6.61 -58.60 20.45
N GLY A 1110 -7.87 -59.02 20.46
CA GLY A 1110 -8.85 -58.51 21.43
C GLY A 1110 -8.40 -58.81 22.86
N PRO A 1111 -8.56 -57.87 23.82
CA PRO A 1111 -8.18 -58.11 25.20
C PRO A 1111 -9.02 -59.22 25.81
N VAL A 1112 -8.37 -60.21 26.42
CA VAL A 1112 -9.03 -61.18 27.28
C VAL A 1112 -9.40 -60.47 28.58
N ARG A 1113 -10.57 -60.78 29.14
CA ARG A 1113 -11.00 -60.28 30.44
C ARG A 1113 -10.00 -60.72 31.52
N ALA A 1114 -9.58 -59.79 32.37
CA ALA A 1114 -8.85 -60.14 33.59
C ALA A 1114 -9.77 -60.89 34.56
N GLU A 1115 -9.26 -61.96 35.16
CA GLU A 1115 -9.93 -62.78 36.17
C GLU A 1115 -9.77 -62.19 37.57
#